data_AF-A0A4S8PUG0-F1
#
_entry.id   AF-A0A4S8PUG0-F1
#
_cell.length_a   1.000
_cell.length_b   1.000
_cell.length_c   1.000
_cell.angle_alpha   90.00
_cell.angle_beta   90.00
_cell.angle_gamma   90.00
#
_symmetry.space_group_name_H-M   'P 1'
#
loop_
_entity.id
_entity.type
_entity.pdbx_description
1 polymer ?
#
loop_
_entity_poly.entity_id
_entity_poly.type
_entity_poly.pdbx_seq_one_letter_code
_entity_poly.pdbx_strand_id
1 'polypeptide(L)'
;MVQLSVVIPYYNVEAYFEEALQSLADQSLRDLEVIMVDDGSPDASIEIAKRFAANDPRFKLVVQENGGLGHARNTGAEAATGKYLAFVDSDDVIPHFAYKLIVDTMERTGSQIGAGNVRRIKSTGASSSPMHGKAFAATKLRTTLKQHPALLRDMTAWNKVYRRDFWEANELRFPAGVLFEDAPATIPAYALADSIDVLETSIYYWRVREGGAPSITQRTTDGKNIADRIATTRMVSDFFERQGERELKDGYDDMAIRHHLKLILKSISQAEPDVQRAFGEDAKAYLGTVSEEVIRKLPRHLRISCRILRDGSVDELLTGLDAPISASKIPSPRSLLRKITELPVRANLHAVVWEDGRLAIRGSVAPTSPAHPATWNPSRRVMWLRNSKNRAFQMLPSTTTARVRPKRLDGKSDRHVVSTEFEALLDPAKLQQDGRWEEGVWHVALGVVDQLGVHKGGMAAGSGLGTLELEPRWLDDRFRMVPVLSGGRLIVKIDRPTVVLLGCDFEGTDLVLRGEIHDKVAAAKGALTFGRTRGNPAHSVEVDLDGEGDSRSFRAVVAARDLLDAFGGVAIAPIGGITDRMYIELNYDEQRRELLVGNDVTGAHTTLRDATLAVDVTPTRYVRLSGRPPLPFVTDLRLTDGGTVVLTGEGALAPEDRIVLQLRGQQEQHPFEVEADGQGWSGELAANAVTSLAGTVALIPGVWDLLLETRDANGDKRTTNLALVSQAEARLPIKATVDGRDITACRHGIDQGFIRTGPFVEASEQAPAGPEWLQRFFYPQLRRQRPLREAVFYDCFYGRQYSDSPRAVYERLVEREAPLEHYWSVQNRQFEVPAPATGVTYGSRAWYEALATSKYIVTNTHLPNWFQRREGQIVVQTWHGTPLKKIAFDVPDLKTADPDYLKKIALEIPNWSYLVSPNEFCTEQLPKAFRYEGPVLETGYPRNDVFYQGDTEALRARLVKLLGLPADKKLVLYAPTWRDNEFYGRGRYKFTSPFDFDAAKRALGDEYVMLVRRHPNIVDPVPGAGEGFVWDVSMYPDVAELLAVSDALITDYSSLMFDFANTGRPMLFYAYDLDDYRDNLRGFYFDFESTVPGPILRTTEDTVAALKDLPAVAEAHTERYGEFRRRFCGPEDGHAADRLIDRVFGE
;
A
#
# COMPACT_ATOMS: atom_id res chain seq x y z
N MET A 1 -0.09 37.03 -25.57
CA MET A 1 -1.14 37.17 -24.53
C MET A 1 -1.13 35.87 -23.76
N VAL A 2 -1.00 35.89 -22.42
CA VAL A 2 -0.91 34.66 -21.61
C VAL A 2 -2.22 33.88 -21.74
N GLN A 3 -2.17 32.60 -22.09
CA GLN A 3 -3.38 31.78 -22.22
C GLN A 3 -3.85 31.29 -20.84
N LEU A 4 -2.95 30.80 -20.00
CA LEU A 4 -3.29 30.19 -18.71
C LEU A 4 -2.51 30.82 -17.55
N SER A 5 -3.21 31.17 -16.47
CA SER A 5 -2.59 31.48 -15.18
C SER A 5 -2.74 30.30 -14.23
N VAL A 6 -1.63 29.78 -13.73
CA VAL A 6 -1.59 28.69 -12.75
C VAL A 6 -1.24 29.26 -11.39
N VAL A 7 -2.15 29.17 -10.42
CA VAL A 7 -1.96 29.64 -9.04
C VAL A 7 -1.51 28.47 -8.17
N ILE A 8 -0.33 28.61 -7.55
CA ILE A 8 0.27 27.60 -6.67
C ILE A 8 0.57 28.22 -5.29
N PRO A 9 -0.38 28.13 -4.33
CA PRO A 9 -0.14 28.55 -2.96
C PRO A 9 0.79 27.56 -2.24
N TYR A 10 1.68 28.07 -1.40
CA TYR A 10 2.61 27.24 -0.63
C TYR A 10 2.80 27.74 0.81
N TYR A 11 2.94 26.77 1.71
CA TYR A 11 3.23 26.96 3.13
C TYR A 11 3.86 25.69 3.70
N ASN A 12 5.11 25.76 4.18
CA ASN A 12 5.81 24.65 4.83
C ASN A 12 5.84 23.35 3.99
N VAL A 13 6.47 23.40 2.81
CA VAL A 13 6.41 22.35 1.77
C VAL A 13 7.76 22.09 1.07
N GLU A 14 8.88 22.54 1.65
CA GLU A 14 10.23 22.49 1.07
C GLU A 14 10.57 21.15 0.37
N ALA A 15 10.26 20.02 1.03
CA ALA A 15 10.60 18.68 0.55
C ALA A 15 9.94 18.27 -0.80
N TYR A 16 8.86 18.93 -1.22
CA TYR A 16 8.11 18.53 -2.42
C TYR A 16 7.98 19.65 -3.46
N PHE A 17 8.27 20.90 -3.05
CA PHE A 17 7.90 22.06 -3.84
C PHE A 17 8.70 22.18 -5.15
N GLU A 18 9.97 21.80 -5.13
CA GLU A 18 10.81 21.82 -6.33
C GLU A 18 10.27 20.87 -7.42
N GLU A 19 9.84 19.66 -7.06
CA GLU A 19 9.25 18.71 -8.00
C GLU A 19 7.93 19.25 -8.59
N ALA A 20 7.11 19.93 -7.77
CA ALA A 20 5.88 20.56 -8.22
C ALA A 20 6.16 21.69 -9.24
N LEU A 21 7.07 22.62 -8.93
CA LEU A 21 7.45 23.72 -9.81
C LEU A 21 8.10 23.22 -11.10
N GLN A 22 8.95 22.19 -11.02
CA GLN A 22 9.56 21.59 -12.21
C GLN A 22 8.49 21.01 -13.14
N SER A 23 7.46 20.34 -12.60
CA SER A 23 6.35 19.81 -13.40
C SER A 23 5.55 20.89 -14.14
N LEU A 24 5.51 22.12 -13.60
CA LEU A 24 4.90 23.29 -14.23
C LEU A 24 5.83 23.92 -15.28
N ALA A 25 7.13 24.01 -14.98
CA ALA A 25 8.14 24.50 -15.91
C ALA A 25 8.19 23.65 -17.19
N ASP A 26 8.04 22.34 -17.01
CA ASP A 26 8.11 21.36 -18.08
C ASP A 26 6.87 21.33 -18.96
N GLN A 27 5.74 21.98 -18.62
CA GLN A 27 4.49 21.88 -19.38
C GLN A 27 4.63 22.16 -20.90
N SER A 28 3.92 21.36 -21.70
CA SER A 28 3.82 21.51 -23.17
C SER A 28 3.14 22.81 -23.61
N LEU A 29 2.24 23.37 -22.79
CA LEU A 29 1.66 24.69 -23.03
C LEU A 29 2.67 25.76 -22.61
N ARG A 30 3.27 26.47 -23.57
CA ARG A 30 4.29 27.50 -23.28
C ARG A 30 3.70 28.85 -22.89
N ASP A 31 2.51 29.18 -23.40
CA ASP A 31 1.81 30.44 -23.12
C ASP A 31 1.08 30.43 -21.76
N LEU A 32 1.83 30.18 -20.69
CA LEU A 32 1.32 30.19 -19.32
C LEU A 32 2.14 31.11 -18.41
N GLU A 33 1.53 31.52 -17.30
CA GLU A 33 2.21 32.09 -16.15
C GLU A 33 1.94 31.24 -14.90
N VAL A 34 2.90 31.20 -13.99
CA VAL A 34 2.81 30.50 -12.70
C VAL A 34 2.90 31.53 -11.59
N ILE A 35 1.86 31.65 -10.78
CA ILE A 35 1.76 32.60 -9.67
C ILE A 35 1.97 31.82 -8.37
N MET A 36 3.19 31.87 -7.84
CA MET A 36 3.58 31.26 -6.58
C MET A 36 3.18 32.19 -5.44
N VAL A 37 2.25 31.77 -4.58
CA VAL A 37 1.76 32.59 -3.46
C VAL A 37 2.32 32.02 -2.15
N ASP A 38 3.26 32.73 -1.56
CA ASP A 38 3.81 32.41 -0.24
C ASP A 38 2.84 32.84 0.85
N ASP A 39 2.25 31.89 1.57
CA ASP A 39 1.32 32.14 2.67
C ASP A 39 2.06 32.24 4.03
N GLY A 40 3.23 32.86 4.02
CA GLY A 40 4.07 33.07 5.21
C GLY A 40 4.89 31.86 5.63
N SER A 41 5.50 31.15 4.68
CA SER A 41 6.24 29.89 4.91
C SER A 41 7.40 30.04 5.92
N PRO A 42 7.53 29.14 6.91
CA PRO A 42 8.62 29.18 7.90
C PRO A 42 9.88 28.40 7.46
N ASP A 43 9.85 27.70 6.32
CA ASP A 43 10.90 26.82 5.79
C ASP A 43 11.60 27.45 4.56
N ALA A 44 12.52 26.71 3.91
CA ALA A 44 13.27 27.25 2.77
C ALA A 44 12.48 27.26 1.45
N SER A 45 11.16 27.01 1.46
CA SER A 45 10.30 27.03 0.26
C SER A 45 10.39 28.34 -0.52
N ILE A 46 10.54 29.47 0.18
CA ILE A 46 10.66 30.79 -0.44
C ILE A 46 11.94 30.92 -1.28
N GLU A 47 13.04 30.28 -0.89
CA GLU A 47 14.30 30.31 -1.65
C GLU A 47 14.19 29.48 -2.93
N ILE A 48 13.44 28.37 -2.89
CA ILE A 48 13.07 27.59 -4.07
C ILE A 48 12.25 28.48 -5.03
N ALA A 49 11.21 29.16 -4.54
CA ALA A 49 10.38 30.04 -5.37
C ALA A 49 11.18 31.17 -6.02
N LYS A 50 12.07 31.84 -5.26
CA LYS A 50 12.95 32.90 -5.78
C LYS A 50 13.85 32.39 -6.90
N ARG A 51 14.39 31.17 -6.77
CA ARG A 51 15.22 30.55 -7.80
C ARG A 51 14.45 30.33 -9.10
N PHE A 52 13.23 29.80 -9.02
CA PHE A 52 12.37 29.61 -10.20
C PHE A 52 11.98 30.95 -10.86
N ALA A 53 11.57 31.94 -10.07
CA ALA A 53 11.23 33.28 -10.59
C ALA A 53 12.43 34.00 -11.25
N ALA A 54 13.65 33.76 -10.77
CA ALA A 54 14.86 34.32 -11.36
C ALA A 54 15.25 33.63 -12.68
N ASN A 55 15.00 32.32 -12.80
CA ASN A 55 15.43 31.50 -13.93
C ASN A 55 14.39 31.39 -15.05
N ASP A 56 13.10 31.56 -14.74
CA ASP A 56 12.02 31.44 -15.70
C ASP A 56 11.01 32.61 -15.54
N PRO A 57 10.91 33.52 -16.53
CA PRO A 57 10.06 34.71 -16.42
C PRO A 57 8.56 34.40 -16.40
N ARG A 58 8.16 33.14 -16.63
CA ARG A 58 6.78 32.70 -16.46
C ARG A 58 6.39 32.61 -14.98
N PHE A 59 7.35 32.47 -14.07
CA PHE A 59 7.13 32.30 -12.64
C PHE A 59 7.14 33.65 -11.92
N LYS A 60 6.07 33.94 -11.17
CA LYS A 60 5.86 35.19 -10.44
C LYS A 60 5.63 34.86 -8.97
N LEU A 61 6.41 35.47 -8.09
CA LEU A 61 6.29 35.30 -6.64
C LEU A 61 5.42 36.42 -6.04
N VAL A 62 4.42 36.04 -5.27
CA VAL A 62 3.59 36.91 -4.43
C VAL A 62 3.77 36.47 -2.99
N VAL A 63 4.05 37.39 -2.08
CA VAL A 63 4.27 37.09 -0.65
C VAL A 63 3.18 37.77 0.17
N GLN A 64 2.56 37.01 1.07
CA GLN A 64 1.55 37.50 2.00
C GLN A 64 1.76 36.95 3.42
N GLU A 65 1.08 37.54 4.39
CA GLU A 65 0.95 36.95 5.73
C GLU A 65 0.02 35.73 5.69
N ASN A 66 0.23 34.77 6.59
CA ASN A 66 -0.53 33.53 6.62
C ASN A 66 -2.03 33.79 6.83
N GLY A 67 -2.81 33.60 5.76
CA GLY A 67 -4.27 33.74 5.72
C GLY A 67 -5.01 32.42 5.49
N GLY A 68 -4.26 31.32 5.31
CA GLY A 68 -4.77 30.01 4.94
C GLY A 68 -4.93 29.82 3.43
N LEU A 69 -5.00 28.55 3.03
CA LEU A 69 -4.99 28.11 1.63
C LEU A 69 -6.02 28.83 0.73
N GLY A 70 -7.25 29.01 1.22
CA GLY A 70 -8.29 29.73 0.49
C GLY A 70 -7.96 31.20 0.21
N HIS A 71 -7.36 31.89 1.18
CA HIS A 71 -6.90 33.27 1.00
C HIS A 71 -5.80 33.30 -0.08
N ALA A 72 -4.76 32.48 0.06
CA ALA A 72 -3.64 32.45 -0.89
C ALA A 72 -4.11 32.15 -2.33
N ARG A 73 -5.09 31.24 -2.52
CA ARG A 73 -5.69 30.99 -3.83
C ARG A 73 -6.43 32.20 -4.39
N ASN A 74 -7.17 32.94 -3.56
CA ASN A 74 -7.84 34.17 -3.99
C ASN A 74 -6.83 35.25 -4.39
N THR A 75 -5.78 35.46 -3.61
CA THR A 75 -4.70 36.40 -3.93
C THR A 75 -4.06 36.07 -5.29
N GLY A 76 -3.76 34.80 -5.54
CA GLY A 76 -3.23 34.39 -6.83
C GLY A 76 -4.23 34.55 -7.98
N ALA A 77 -5.52 34.28 -7.74
CA ALA A 77 -6.56 34.49 -8.74
C ALA A 77 -6.74 35.98 -9.10
N GLU A 78 -6.58 36.89 -8.14
CA GLU A 78 -6.62 38.34 -8.37
C GLU A 78 -5.38 38.85 -9.12
N ALA A 79 -4.23 38.20 -8.94
CA ALA A 79 -3.00 38.48 -9.69
C ALA A 79 -2.98 37.89 -11.12
N ALA A 80 -3.95 37.02 -11.46
CA ALA A 80 -3.98 36.28 -12.72
C ALA A 80 -4.31 37.16 -13.93
N THR A 81 -3.48 37.07 -14.98
CA THR A 81 -3.63 37.84 -16.23
C THR A 81 -4.12 37.02 -17.44
N GLY A 82 -4.08 35.69 -17.33
CA GLY A 82 -4.41 34.73 -18.39
C GLY A 82 -5.90 34.65 -18.73
N LYS A 83 -6.20 34.16 -19.94
CA LYS A 83 -7.59 33.88 -20.37
C LYS A 83 -8.26 32.79 -19.51
N TYR A 84 -7.46 31.82 -19.08
CA TYR A 84 -7.86 30.72 -18.23
C TYR A 84 -7.15 30.77 -16.88
N LEU A 85 -7.75 30.14 -15.87
CA LEU A 85 -7.26 30.07 -14.49
C LEU A 85 -7.22 28.61 -14.02
N ALA A 86 -6.13 28.20 -13.38
CA ALA A 86 -5.97 26.89 -12.75
C ALA A 86 -5.37 27.04 -11.34
N PHE A 87 -5.62 26.05 -10.49
CA PHE A 87 -5.05 25.98 -9.14
C PHE A 87 -4.26 24.67 -8.98
N VAL A 88 -3.15 24.71 -8.26
CA VAL A 88 -2.28 23.54 -8.00
C VAL A 88 -1.86 23.53 -6.55
N ASP A 89 -1.92 22.36 -5.90
CA ASP A 89 -1.38 22.19 -4.56
C ASP A 89 0.15 22.00 -4.65
N SER A 90 0.90 22.62 -3.74
CA SER A 90 2.37 22.75 -3.82
C SER A 90 3.16 21.47 -3.58
N ASP A 91 2.51 20.36 -3.24
CA ASP A 91 3.12 19.03 -3.12
C ASP A 91 2.73 18.06 -4.26
N ASP A 92 1.94 18.51 -5.22
CA ASP A 92 1.43 17.69 -6.31
C ASP A 92 2.21 17.87 -7.63
N VAL A 93 2.01 16.95 -8.56
CA VAL A 93 2.70 16.94 -9.87
C VAL A 93 1.70 17.00 -11.00
N ILE A 94 1.99 17.84 -12.00
CA ILE A 94 1.14 17.98 -13.18
C ILE A 94 1.75 17.20 -14.35
N PRO A 95 0.98 16.32 -15.03
CA PRO A 95 1.43 15.66 -16.25
C PRO A 95 1.82 16.69 -17.31
N HIS A 96 2.93 16.45 -18.01
CA HIS A 96 3.49 17.35 -19.02
C HIS A 96 2.50 17.88 -20.08
N PHE A 97 1.53 17.06 -20.50
CA PHE A 97 0.54 17.38 -21.53
C PHE A 97 -0.75 18.03 -20.98
N ALA A 98 -0.93 18.07 -19.66
CA ALA A 98 -2.23 18.29 -19.01
C ALA A 98 -2.88 19.61 -19.42
N TYR A 99 -2.15 20.72 -19.29
CA TYR A 99 -2.72 22.04 -19.54
C TYR A 99 -2.95 22.32 -21.02
N LYS A 100 -2.07 21.84 -21.91
CA LYS A 100 -2.31 21.95 -23.35
C LYS A 100 -3.59 21.21 -23.74
N LEU A 101 -3.74 19.96 -23.29
CA LEU A 101 -4.91 19.13 -23.60
C LEU A 101 -6.22 19.79 -23.18
N ILE A 102 -6.29 20.30 -21.95
CA ILE A 102 -7.53 20.84 -21.40
C ILE A 102 -7.87 22.22 -22.02
N VAL A 103 -6.87 23.09 -22.23
CA VAL A 103 -7.06 24.41 -22.85
C VAL A 103 -7.48 24.25 -24.30
N ASP A 104 -6.79 23.42 -25.09
CA ASP A 104 -7.17 23.15 -26.50
C ASP A 104 -8.60 22.59 -26.59
N THR A 105 -9.00 21.75 -25.63
CA THR A 105 -10.37 21.25 -25.56
C THR A 105 -11.37 22.38 -25.30
N MET A 106 -11.12 23.23 -24.32
CA MET A 106 -12.00 24.34 -23.96
C MET A 106 -12.08 25.42 -25.06
N GLU A 107 -11.00 25.66 -25.79
CA GLU A 107 -11.01 26.56 -26.96
C GLU A 107 -11.93 26.03 -28.06
N ARG A 108 -11.87 24.71 -28.32
CA ARG A 108 -12.70 24.05 -29.33
C ARG A 108 -14.18 24.00 -28.95
N THR A 109 -14.48 23.75 -27.68
CA THR A 109 -15.86 23.58 -27.20
C THR A 109 -16.49 24.89 -26.76
N GLY A 110 -15.70 25.90 -26.41
CA GLY A 110 -16.15 27.14 -25.77
C GLY A 110 -16.59 26.98 -24.32
N SER A 111 -16.29 25.84 -23.67
CA SER A 111 -16.78 25.57 -22.30
C SER A 111 -16.16 26.46 -21.23
N GLN A 112 -16.94 26.69 -20.16
CA GLN A 112 -16.51 27.53 -19.04
C GLN A 112 -15.56 26.82 -18.08
N ILE A 113 -15.67 25.49 -17.98
CA ILE A 113 -14.85 24.66 -17.11
C ILE A 113 -14.36 23.45 -17.90
N GLY A 114 -13.07 23.17 -17.83
CA GLY A 114 -12.47 21.89 -18.18
C GLY A 114 -12.03 21.18 -16.91
N ALA A 115 -12.33 19.88 -16.78
CA ALA A 115 -11.91 19.07 -15.65
C ALA A 115 -11.40 17.70 -16.13
N GLY A 116 -10.38 17.17 -15.47
CA GLY A 116 -9.82 15.87 -15.83
C GLY A 116 -9.62 14.92 -14.66
N ASN A 117 -9.30 13.67 -14.99
CA ASN A 117 -9.16 12.60 -14.02
C ASN A 117 -7.87 12.75 -13.18
N VAL A 118 -7.75 11.94 -12.14
CA VAL A 118 -6.70 12.06 -11.14
C VAL A 118 -6.13 10.69 -10.75
N ARG A 119 -4.81 10.63 -10.65
CA ARG A 119 -4.10 9.51 -10.00
C ARG A 119 -3.42 9.98 -8.71
N ARG A 120 -3.37 9.09 -7.73
CA ARG A 120 -2.68 9.29 -6.46
C ARG A 120 -1.28 8.70 -6.55
N ILE A 121 -0.25 9.45 -6.20
CA ILE A 121 1.15 9.01 -6.20
C ILE A 121 1.69 8.84 -4.77
N LYS A 122 2.59 7.87 -4.62
CA LYS A 122 3.29 7.45 -3.40
C LYS A 122 4.70 6.99 -3.80
N SER A 123 5.62 6.90 -2.85
CA SER A 123 6.92 6.24 -3.05
C SER A 123 6.76 4.82 -3.61
N THR A 124 5.67 4.13 -3.26
CA THR A 124 5.42 2.75 -3.67
C THR A 124 4.58 2.60 -4.95
N GLY A 125 4.07 3.68 -5.55
CA GLY A 125 3.23 3.55 -6.75
C GLY A 125 2.23 4.67 -7.03
N ALA A 126 1.67 4.68 -8.24
CA ALA A 126 0.51 5.48 -8.59
C ALA A 126 -0.78 4.64 -8.70
N SER A 127 -1.90 5.12 -8.17
CA SER A 127 -3.21 4.43 -8.22
C SER A 127 -4.33 5.40 -8.62
N SER A 128 -5.44 4.92 -9.20
CA SER A 128 -6.57 5.79 -9.54
C SER A 128 -7.20 6.39 -8.27
N SER A 129 -7.59 7.67 -8.32
CA SER A 129 -8.33 8.28 -7.21
C SER A 129 -9.75 7.69 -7.11
N PRO A 130 -10.12 7.06 -5.98
CA PRO A 130 -11.47 6.52 -5.79
C PRO A 130 -12.57 7.60 -5.79
N MET A 131 -12.21 8.85 -5.46
CA MET A 131 -13.11 10.00 -5.45
C MET A 131 -13.51 10.39 -6.88
N HIS A 132 -12.51 10.45 -7.77
CA HIS A 132 -12.65 10.91 -9.16
C HIS A 132 -13.14 9.82 -10.13
N GLY A 133 -12.96 8.54 -9.79
CA GLY A 133 -13.21 7.43 -10.72
C GLY A 133 -14.61 7.32 -11.34
N LYS A 134 -15.68 7.84 -10.70
CA LYS A 134 -17.01 7.90 -11.31
C LYS A 134 -17.24 9.16 -12.16
N ALA A 135 -16.74 10.30 -11.68
CA ALA A 135 -16.88 11.58 -12.36
C ALA A 135 -16.14 11.57 -13.70
N PHE A 136 -14.97 10.95 -13.75
CA PHE A 136 -14.11 10.93 -14.93
C PHE A 136 -14.01 9.53 -15.57
N ALA A 137 -15.09 8.74 -15.48
CA ALA A 137 -15.13 7.39 -16.04
C ALA A 137 -15.16 7.36 -17.58
N ALA A 138 -15.56 8.46 -18.21
CA ALA A 138 -15.61 8.64 -19.65
C ALA A 138 -15.55 10.13 -20.00
N THR A 139 -15.01 10.45 -21.17
CA THR A 139 -15.01 11.82 -21.70
C THR A 139 -16.43 12.29 -22.03
N LYS A 140 -16.83 13.46 -21.52
CA LYS A 140 -18.11 14.12 -21.79
C LYS A 140 -17.85 15.60 -22.08
N LEU A 141 -17.96 16.00 -23.34
CA LEU A 141 -17.78 17.38 -23.76
C LEU A 141 -19.08 18.16 -23.65
N ARG A 142 -19.00 19.45 -23.29
CA ARG A 142 -20.13 20.36 -23.13
C ARG A 142 -21.29 19.79 -22.29
N THR A 143 -20.98 19.00 -21.26
CA THR A 143 -21.99 18.48 -20.32
C THR A 143 -22.36 19.54 -19.28
N THR A 144 -23.43 19.33 -18.54
CA THR A 144 -23.77 20.11 -17.33
C THR A 144 -23.73 19.24 -16.08
N LEU A 145 -23.76 19.85 -14.89
CA LEU A 145 -23.87 19.14 -13.62
C LEU A 145 -25.15 18.28 -13.55
N LYS A 146 -26.26 18.73 -14.14
CA LYS A 146 -27.52 17.98 -14.21
C LYS A 146 -27.43 16.74 -15.11
N GLN A 147 -26.75 16.87 -16.25
CA GLN A 147 -26.53 15.76 -17.18
C GLN A 147 -25.49 14.75 -16.66
N HIS A 148 -24.58 15.21 -15.80
CA HIS A 148 -23.55 14.37 -15.20
C HIS A 148 -23.36 14.61 -13.68
N PRO A 149 -24.34 14.20 -12.84
CA PRO A 149 -24.32 14.45 -11.40
C PRO A 149 -23.16 13.77 -10.65
N ALA A 150 -22.43 12.87 -11.30
CA ALA A 150 -21.23 12.27 -10.73
C ALA A 150 -20.15 13.31 -10.37
N LEU A 151 -20.17 14.50 -10.99
CA LEU A 151 -19.29 15.63 -10.66
C LEU A 151 -19.49 16.16 -9.24
N LEU A 152 -20.64 15.93 -8.59
CA LEU A 152 -20.85 16.26 -7.17
C LEU A 152 -19.83 15.59 -6.24
N ARG A 153 -19.16 14.53 -6.69
CA ARG A 153 -18.12 13.82 -5.93
C ARG A 153 -16.74 14.46 -6.07
N ASP A 154 -16.52 15.24 -7.12
CA ASP A 154 -15.26 15.92 -7.39
C ASP A 154 -15.35 17.34 -6.82
N MET A 155 -14.92 17.47 -5.57
CA MET A 155 -14.98 18.73 -4.84
C MET A 155 -13.66 19.50 -4.87
N THR A 156 -12.65 19.00 -5.60
CA THR A 156 -11.28 19.53 -5.55
C THR A 156 -11.11 20.74 -6.47
N ALA A 157 -10.28 21.72 -6.14
CA ALA A 157 -10.10 22.89 -7.03
C ALA A 157 -9.11 22.64 -8.17
N TRP A 158 -8.20 21.68 -7.99
CA TRP A 158 -6.91 21.63 -8.68
C TRP A 158 -6.85 20.77 -9.96
N ASN A 159 -7.78 19.85 -10.17
CA ASN A 159 -7.87 19.04 -11.40
C ASN A 159 -8.68 19.74 -12.50
N LYS A 160 -8.64 21.08 -12.55
CA LYS A 160 -9.55 21.92 -13.33
C LYS A 160 -8.87 23.13 -13.94
N VAL A 161 -9.46 23.59 -15.04
CA VAL A 161 -9.17 24.88 -15.67
C VAL A 161 -10.49 25.61 -15.87
N TYR A 162 -10.52 26.88 -15.46
CA TYR A 162 -11.69 27.76 -15.53
C TYR A 162 -11.43 28.85 -16.56
N ARG A 163 -12.46 29.25 -17.29
CA ARG A 163 -12.45 30.55 -17.97
C ARG A 163 -12.43 31.65 -16.92
N ARG A 164 -11.44 32.56 -17.00
CA ARG A 164 -11.29 33.61 -15.98
C ARG A 164 -12.47 34.58 -15.98
N ASP A 165 -12.98 34.96 -17.16
CA ASP A 165 -14.15 35.84 -17.27
C ASP A 165 -15.41 35.22 -16.64
N PHE A 166 -15.61 33.91 -16.79
CA PHE A 166 -16.66 33.18 -16.09
C PHE A 166 -16.45 33.18 -14.56
N TRP A 167 -15.22 32.97 -14.10
CA TRP A 167 -14.87 32.98 -12.68
C TRP A 167 -15.17 34.34 -12.03
N GLU A 168 -14.78 35.43 -12.70
CA GLU A 168 -15.01 36.81 -12.26
C GLU A 168 -16.49 37.17 -12.30
N ALA A 169 -17.20 36.86 -13.40
CA ALA A 169 -18.62 37.21 -13.57
C ALA A 169 -19.55 36.54 -12.56
N ASN A 170 -19.15 35.40 -11.99
CA ASN A 170 -19.90 34.66 -10.97
C ASN A 170 -19.37 34.90 -9.55
N GLU A 171 -18.43 35.85 -9.38
CA GLU A 171 -17.82 36.20 -8.09
C GLU A 171 -17.30 34.97 -7.32
N LEU A 172 -16.78 33.97 -8.05
CA LEU A 172 -16.29 32.73 -7.44
C LEU A 172 -15.05 33.03 -6.60
N ARG A 173 -15.05 32.56 -5.34
CA ARG A 173 -13.96 32.73 -4.37
C ARG A 173 -13.89 31.54 -3.43
N PHE A 174 -12.70 31.28 -2.90
CA PHE A 174 -12.51 30.32 -1.81
C PHE A 174 -12.82 30.99 -0.47
N PRO A 175 -13.61 30.37 0.43
CA PRO A 175 -13.84 30.91 1.76
C PRO A 175 -12.54 30.95 2.57
N ALA A 176 -12.23 32.10 3.18
CA ALA A 176 -11.05 32.26 4.04
C ALA A 176 -11.28 31.68 5.45
N GLY A 177 -10.22 31.22 6.12
CA GLY A 177 -10.25 30.76 7.51
C GLY A 177 -10.90 29.39 7.77
N VAL A 178 -11.37 28.69 6.74
CA VAL A 178 -11.99 27.35 6.83
C VAL A 178 -11.15 26.30 6.10
N LEU A 179 -11.12 25.08 6.64
CA LEU A 179 -10.58 23.91 5.95
C LEU A 179 -11.61 23.36 4.95
N PHE A 180 -11.15 22.68 3.89
CA PHE A 180 -11.99 22.12 2.82
C PHE A 180 -12.71 23.19 1.97
N GLU A 181 -12.03 24.31 1.78
CA GLU A 181 -12.49 25.48 1.02
C GLU A 181 -12.70 25.19 -0.48
N ASP A 182 -12.18 24.07 -1.00
CA ASP A 182 -12.39 23.67 -2.39
C ASP A 182 -13.87 23.49 -2.74
N ALA A 183 -14.63 22.79 -1.88
CA ALA A 183 -15.99 22.37 -2.20
C ALA A 183 -16.96 23.55 -2.36
N PRO A 184 -16.93 24.55 -1.46
CA PRO A 184 -17.73 25.77 -1.60
C PRO A 184 -17.40 26.64 -2.82
N ALA A 185 -16.23 26.50 -3.45
CA ALA A 185 -15.92 27.19 -4.70
C ALA A 185 -16.28 26.32 -5.92
N THR A 186 -15.87 25.05 -5.90
CA THR A 186 -15.91 24.15 -7.05
C THR A 186 -17.32 23.67 -7.39
N ILE A 187 -18.12 23.32 -6.37
CA ILE A 187 -19.48 22.80 -6.62
C ILE A 187 -20.40 23.92 -7.15
N PRO A 188 -20.38 25.14 -6.60
CA PRO A 188 -21.05 26.28 -7.23
C PRO A 188 -20.55 26.58 -8.64
N ALA A 189 -19.24 26.53 -8.90
CA ALA A 189 -18.70 26.72 -10.25
C ALA A 189 -19.32 25.73 -11.25
N TYR A 190 -19.38 24.44 -10.90
CA TYR A 190 -20.04 23.43 -11.74
C TYR A 190 -21.55 23.66 -11.91
N ALA A 191 -22.23 24.17 -10.90
CA ALA A 191 -23.66 24.44 -10.96
C ALA A 191 -23.99 25.65 -11.85
N LEU A 192 -23.12 26.67 -11.85
CA LEU A 192 -23.29 27.92 -12.61
C LEU A 192 -22.78 27.83 -14.05
N ALA A 193 -21.92 26.85 -14.37
CA ALA A 193 -21.40 26.68 -15.72
C ALA A 193 -22.47 26.11 -16.68
N ASP A 194 -22.70 26.79 -17.80
CA ASP A 194 -23.59 26.30 -18.86
C ASP A 194 -23.02 25.08 -19.59
N SER A 195 -21.69 24.93 -19.60
CA SER A 195 -21.01 23.81 -20.23
C SER A 195 -19.66 23.50 -19.59
N ILE A 196 -19.45 22.21 -19.36
CA ILE A 196 -18.29 21.63 -18.70
C ILE A 196 -17.71 20.54 -19.63
N ASP A 197 -16.41 20.57 -19.84
CA ASP A 197 -15.69 19.46 -20.46
C ASP A 197 -15.09 18.55 -19.40
N VAL A 198 -15.49 17.28 -19.41
CA VAL A 198 -15.02 16.25 -18.48
C VAL A 198 -14.15 15.28 -19.26
N LEU A 199 -12.88 15.16 -18.88
CA LEU A 199 -11.90 14.31 -19.55
C LEU A 199 -11.60 13.05 -18.73
N GLU A 200 -11.68 11.87 -19.35
CA GLU A 200 -11.30 10.61 -18.67
C GLU A 200 -9.79 10.50 -18.43
N THR A 201 -9.01 11.24 -19.22
CA THR A 201 -7.55 11.34 -19.14
C THR A 201 -7.13 11.95 -17.80
N SER A 202 -6.10 11.38 -17.18
CA SER A 202 -5.57 11.92 -15.93
C SER A 202 -4.70 13.15 -16.23
N ILE A 203 -5.08 14.30 -15.66
CA ILE A 203 -4.38 15.58 -15.84
C ILE A 203 -3.72 16.07 -14.55
N TYR A 204 -3.72 15.23 -13.51
CA TYR A 204 -3.24 15.62 -12.20
C TYR A 204 -2.77 14.41 -11.39
N TYR A 205 -1.59 14.51 -10.77
CA TYR A 205 -1.02 13.51 -9.89
C TYR A 205 -0.99 14.02 -8.44
N TRP A 206 -1.95 13.52 -7.66
CA TRP A 206 -2.17 13.88 -6.27
C TRP A 206 -1.22 13.08 -5.35
N ARG A 207 -0.27 13.75 -4.71
CA ARG A 207 0.66 13.14 -3.77
C ARG A 207 -0.03 12.79 -2.47
N VAL A 208 0.21 11.55 -2.03
CA VAL A 208 -0.10 11.15 -0.67
C VAL A 208 1.18 11.31 0.12
N ARG A 209 1.29 12.38 0.92
CA ARG A 209 2.49 12.65 1.74
C ARG A 209 2.82 11.45 2.63
N GLU A 210 4.01 10.90 2.44
CA GLU A 210 4.50 9.72 3.13
C GLU A 210 5.41 10.07 4.35
N GLY A 211 5.86 11.32 4.48
CA GLY A 211 6.58 11.86 5.65
C GLY A 211 6.02 13.21 6.11
N GLY A 212 6.46 13.72 7.26
CA GLY A 212 6.14 15.07 7.75
C GLY A 212 4.74 15.27 8.34
N ALA A 213 4.37 16.55 8.57
CA ALA A 213 3.08 16.93 9.13
C ALA A 213 1.92 16.38 8.27
N PRO A 214 0.93 15.68 8.88
CA PRO A 214 -0.18 15.09 8.14
C PRO A 214 -0.97 16.19 7.43
N SER A 215 -1.34 15.92 6.16
CA SER A 215 -2.24 16.83 5.43
C SER A 215 -3.53 17.07 6.21
N ILE A 216 -4.21 18.18 5.91
CA ILE A 216 -5.54 18.47 6.47
C ILE A 216 -6.47 17.25 6.34
N THR A 217 -6.39 16.51 5.24
CA THR A 217 -7.23 15.32 5.01
C THR A 217 -6.89 14.11 5.89
N GLN A 218 -5.68 14.05 6.47
CA GLN A 218 -5.20 12.96 7.32
C GLN A 218 -5.46 13.19 8.82
N ARG A 219 -5.75 14.42 9.25
CA ARG A 219 -6.05 14.79 10.64
C ARG A 219 -7.53 14.59 11.01
N THR A 220 -8.00 13.34 10.96
CA THR A 220 -9.45 13.03 11.07
C THR A 220 -10.07 13.14 12.47
N THR A 221 -9.26 13.33 13.51
CA THR A 221 -9.70 13.48 14.91
C THR A 221 -9.58 14.93 15.41
N ASP A 222 -9.05 15.85 14.61
CA ASP A 222 -8.91 17.27 14.95
C ASP A 222 -10.30 17.95 14.99
N GLY A 223 -10.61 18.65 16.08
CA GLY A 223 -11.89 19.32 16.27
C GLY A 223 -12.20 20.38 15.22
N LYS A 224 -11.18 21.15 14.77
CA LYS A 224 -11.36 22.13 13.69
C LYS A 224 -11.67 21.43 12.36
N ASN A 225 -11.09 20.27 12.10
CA ASN A 225 -11.37 19.46 10.91
C ASN A 225 -12.83 19.00 10.85
N ILE A 226 -13.35 18.52 11.99
CA ILE A 226 -14.72 18.04 12.11
C ILE A 226 -15.72 19.19 11.91
N ALA A 227 -15.50 20.31 12.58
CA ALA A 227 -16.35 21.51 12.48
C ALA A 227 -16.35 22.08 11.04
N ASP A 228 -15.18 22.36 10.48
CA ASP A 228 -15.06 22.97 9.15
C ASP A 228 -15.63 22.06 8.05
N ARG A 229 -15.54 20.73 8.19
CA ARG A 229 -16.11 19.78 7.23
C ARG A 229 -17.65 19.82 7.18
N ILE A 230 -18.33 20.01 8.32
CA ILE A 230 -19.78 20.17 8.32
C ILE A 230 -20.16 21.57 7.84
N ALA A 231 -19.44 22.60 8.28
CA ALA A 231 -19.68 23.97 7.86
C ALA A 231 -19.60 24.11 6.33
N THR A 232 -18.55 23.59 5.70
CA THR A 232 -18.38 23.59 4.23
C THR A 232 -19.44 22.74 3.52
N THR A 233 -19.83 21.60 4.10
CA THR A 233 -20.94 20.78 3.57
C THR A 233 -22.25 21.57 3.56
N ARG A 234 -22.54 22.29 4.65
CA ARG A 234 -23.74 23.12 4.76
C ARG A 234 -23.70 24.30 3.79
N MET A 235 -22.56 24.98 3.62
CA MET A 235 -22.42 26.08 2.64
C MET A 235 -22.86 25.68 1.23
N VAL A 236 -22.46 24.48 0.79
CA VAL A 236 -22.81 23.96 -0.54
C VAL A 236 -24.27 23.51 -0.63
N SER A 237 -24.79 22.85 0.42
CA SER A 237 -26.22 22.46 0.47
C SER A 237 -27.13 23.70 0.47
N ASP A 238 -26.79 24.72 1.25
CA ASP A 238 -27.51 26.01 1.31
C ASP A 238 -27.39 26.78 0.00
N PHE A 239 -26.28 26.64 -0.73
CA PHE A 239 -26.15 27.21 -2.08
C PHE A 239 -27.20 26.62 -3.03
N PHE A 240 -27.36 25.29 -3.10
CA PHE A 240 -28.38 24.68 -3.95
C PHE A 240 -29.80 25.02 -3.50
N GLU A 241 -30.04 25.13 -2.19
CA GLU A 241 -31.31 25.60 -1.65
C GLU A 241 -31.63 27.02 -2.14
N ARG A 242 -30.67 27.96 -2.06
CA ARG A 242 -30.83 29.35 -2.54
C ARG A 242 -31.04 29.43 -4.05
N GLN A 243 -30.41 28.55 -4.82
CA GLN A 243 -30.61 28.45 -6.27
C GLN A 243 -31.94 27.79 -6.66
N GLY A 244 -32.67 27.20 -5.70
CA GLY A 244 -33.90 26.44 -5.97
C GLY A 244 -33.64 25.09 -6.66
N GLU A 245 -32.41 24.58 -6.64
CA GLU A 245 -31.96 23.38 -7.35
C GLU A 245 -32.13 22.11 -6.50
N ARG A 246 -33.39 21.74 -6.25
CA ARG A 246 -33.74 20.66 -5.31
C ARG A 246 -33.12 19.30 -5.66
N GLU A 247 -33.10 18.91 -6.93
CA GLU A 247 -32.53 17.61 -7.35
C GLU A 247 -31.01 17.55 -7.12
N LEU A 248 -30.30 18.65 -7.39
CA LEU A 248 -28.86 18.75 -7.17
C LEU A 248 -28.54 18.80 -5.68
N LYS A 249 -29.36 19.50 -4.87
CA LYS A 249 -29.27 19.47 -3.42
C LYS A 249 -29.39 18.05 -2.88
N ASP A 250 -30.44 17.32 -3.26
CA ASP A 250 -30.66 15.94 -2.82
C ASP A 250 -29.50 15.01 -3.24
N GLY A 251 -28.96 15.21 -4.46
CA GLY A 251 -27.79 14.50 -4.94
C GLY A 251 -26.52 14.79 -4.13
N TYR A 252 -26.31 16.05 -3.76
CA TYR A 252 -25.17 16.49 -2.95
C TYR A 252 -25.28 15.98 -1.52
N ASP A 253 -26.47 16.08 -0.90
CA ASP A 253 -26.71 15.63 0.47
C ASP A 253 -26.51 14.10 0.60
N ASP A 254 -26.97 13.29 -0.36
CA ASP A 254 -26.71 11.84 -0.41
C ASP A 254 -25.19 11.55 -0.48
N MET A 255 -24.47 12.30 -1.31
CA MET A 255 -23.01 12.19 -1.44
C MET A 255 -22.32 12.57 -0.13
N ALA A 256 -22.62 13.74 0.43
CA ALA A 256 -22.00 14.26 1.64
C ALA A 256 -22.21 13.34 2.84
N ILE A 257 -23.42 12.78 3.01
CA ILE A 257 -23.68 11.83 4.10
C ILE A 257 -22.88 10.52 3.92
N ARG A 258 -22.82 9.98 2.70
CA ARG A 258 -22.11 8.72 2.42
C ARG A 258 -20.60 8.81 2.57
N HIS A 259 -20.02 10.00 2.37
CA HIS A 259 -18.57 10.19 2.38
C HIS A 259 -18.09 11.00 3.60
N HIS A 260 -18.66 12.18 3.88
CA HIS A 260 -18.21 13.06 4.95
C HIS A 260 -18.71 12.61 6.32
N LEU A 261 -20.03 12.49 6.49
CA LEU A 261 -20.60 12.09 7.78
C LEU A 261 -20.07 10.71 8.20
N LYS A 262 -19.98 9.76 7.25
CA LYS A 262 -19.38 8.44 7.50
C LYS A 262 -17.94 8.50 8.03
N LEU A 263 -17.13 9.46 7.59
CA LEU A 263 -15.76 9.62 8.09
C LEU A 263 -15.76 10.18 9.50
N ILE A 264 -16.56 11.23 9.77
CA ILE A 264 -16.67 11.83 11.11
C ILE A 264 -17.19 10.81 12.12
N LEU A 265 -18.20 10.01 11.77
CA LEU A 265 -18.75 8.94 12.63
C LEU A 265 -17.72 7.89 13.05
N LYS A 266 -16.56 7.78 12.38
CA LYS A 266 -15.50 6.84 12.77
C LYS A 266 -14.55 7.40 13.83
N SER A 267 -14.45 8.73 13.95
CA SER A 267 -13.50 9.41 14.82
C SER A 267 -14.16 10.24 15.92
N ILE A 268 -15.46 10.56 15.80
CA ILE A 268 -16.15 11.47 16.72
C ILE A 268 -16.15 10.99 18.18
N SER A 269 -16.15 9.67 18.43
CA SER A 269 -16.07 9.11 19.79
C SER A 269 -14.71 9.30 20.45
N GLN A 270 -13.68 9.68 19.68
CA GLN A 270 -12.33 9.96 20.17
C GLN A 270 -12.05 11.46 20.30
N ALA A 271 -12.99 12.32 19.89
CA ALA A 271 -12.86 13.77 20.01
C ALA A 271 -13.22 14.23 21.43
N GLU A 272 -12.73 15.41 21.81
CA GLU A 272 -13.05 16.03 23.10
C GLU A 272 -14.57 16.30 23.25
N PRO A 273 -15.14 16.24 24.48
CA PRO A 273 -16.59 16.35 24.69
C PRO A 273 -17.24 17.64 24.16
N ASP A 274 -16.51 18.74 24.15
CA ASP A 274 -16.93 20.02 23.57
C ASP A 274 -17.06 19.94 22.04
N VAL A 275 -16.09 19.32 21.37
CA VAL A 275 -16.13 19.03 19.93
C VAL A 275 -17.28 18.10 19.58
N GLN A 276 -17.53 17.07 20.40
CA GLN A 276 -18.66 16.16 20.22
C GLN A 276 -20.00 16.90 20.25
N ARG A 277 -20.19 17.80 21.23
CA ARG A 277 -21.39 18.61 21.37
C ARG A 277 -21.59 19.55 20.18
N ALA A 278 -20.54 20.29 19.80
CA ALA A 278 -20.57 21.20 18.66
C ALA A 278 -20.93 20.46 17.36
N PHE A 279 -20.30 19.31 17.10
CA PHE A 279 -20.65 18.44 15.98
C PHE A 279 -22.13 18.01 16.01
N GLY A 280 -22.66 17.66 17.18
CA GLY A 280 -24.06 17.27 17.33
C GLY A 280 -25.03 18.38 16.92
N GLU A 281 -24.77 19.61 17.34
CA GLU A 281 -25.57 20.79 16.99
C GLU A 281 -25.51 21.09 15.49
N ASP A 282 -24.31 21.11 14.90
CA ASP A 282 -24.11 21.38 13.48
C ASP A 282 -24.69 20.28 12.59
N ALA A 283 -24.51 19.01 12.97
CA ALA A 283 -25.08 17.87 12.25
C ALA A 283 -26.61 17.89 12.30
N LYS A 284 -27.20 18.25 13.45
CA LYS A 284 -28.65 18.41 13.58
C LYS A 284 -29.18 19.53 12.69
N ALA A 285 -28.51 20.67 12.68
CA ALA A 285 -28.89 21.80 11.82
C ALA A 285 -28.83 21.43 10.33
N TYR A 286 -27.74 20.80 9.89
CA TYR A 286 -27.59 20.33 8.52
C TYR A 286 -28.63 19.27 8.15
N LEU A 287 -28.77 18.19 8.93
CA LEU A 287 -29.70 17.09 8.66
C LEU A 287 -31.17 17.53 8.72
N GLY A 288 -31.48 18.61 9.44
CA GLY A 288 -32.80 19.24 9.43
C GLY A 288 -33.22 19.74 8.04
N THR A 289 -32.26 20.12 7.20
CA THR A 289 -32.49 20.59 5.81
C THR A 289 -32.50 19.45 4.77
N VAL A 290 -32.12 18.23 5.16
CA VAL A 290 -32.02 17.08 4.25
C VAL A 290 -33.40 16.43 4.06
N SER A 291 -33.74 16.13 2.80
CA SER A 291 -35.02 15.52 2.46
C SER A 291 -35.14 14.08 2.98
N GLU A 292 -36.36 13.67 3.33
CA GLU A 292 -36.63 12.28 3.75
C GLU A 292 -36.33 11.25 2.66
N GLU A 293 -36.40 11.65 1.38
CA GLU A 293 -36.08 10.77 0.28
C GLU A 293 -34.60 10.38 0.26
N VAL A 294 -33.70 11.33 0.52
CA VAL A 294 -32.26 11.07 0.66
C VAL A 294 -32.01 10.09 1.81
N ILE A 295 -32.54 10.38 3.00
CA ILE A 295 -32.37 9.54 4.19
C ILE A 295 -32.87 8.11 3.92
N ARG A 296 -34.00 7.95 3.22
CA ARG A 296 -34.57 6.65 2.85
C ARG A 296 -33.65 5.83 1.93
N LYS A 297 -32.88 6.47 1.03
CA LYS A 297 -31.94 5.81 0.09
C LYS A 297 -30.61 5.42 0.75
N LEU A 298 -30.29 5.92 1.94
CA LEU A 298 -29.02 5.64 2.62
C LEU A 298 -28.89 4.18 3.10
N PRO A 299 -27.66 3.64 3.25
CA PRO A 299 -27.41 2.34 3.86
C PRO A 299 -27.83 2.31 5.33
N ARG A 300 -28.20 1.12 5.85
CA ARG A 300 -28.76 0.91 7.21
C ARG A 300 -28.07 1.72 8.31
N HIS A 301 -26.74 1.62 8.43
CA HIS A 301 -25.99 2.27 9.50
C HIS A 301 -26.09 3.80 9.43
N LEU A 302 -25.90 4.40 8.25
CA LEU A 302 -25.99 5.85 8.07
C LEU A 302 -27.42 6.37 8.27
N ARG A 303 -28.43 5.62 7.84
CA ARG A 303 -29.83 6.01 8.05
C ARG A 303 -30.17 6.12 9.53
N ILE A 304 -29.69 5.18 10.35
CA ILE A 304 -29.89 5.21 11.81
C ILE A 304 -29.13 6.38 12.42
N SER A 305 -27.85 6.54 12.09
CA SER A 305 -27.04 7.66 12.60
C SER A 305 -27.65 9.02 12.24
N CYS A 306 -28.16 9.19 11.01
CA CYS A 306 -28.82 10.43 10.61
C CYS A 306 -30.09 10.69 11.42
N ARG A 307 -30.89 9.66 11.71
CA ARG A 307 -32.10 9.82 12.54
C ARG A 307 -31.78 10.18 13.98
N ILE A 308 -30.79 9.52 14.58
CA ILE A 308 -30.33 9.84 15.94
C ILE A 308 -29.81 11.29 16.00
N LEU A 309 -28.99 11.71 15.03
CA LEU A 309 -28.48 13.08 14.98
C LEU A 309 -29.55 14.12 14.67
N ARG A 310 -30.59 13.76 13.91
CA ARG A 310 -31.71 14.66 13.58
C ARG A 310 -32.68 14.83 14.75
N ASP A 311 -33.02 13.74 15.43
CA ASP A 311 -34.11 13.67 16.41
C ASP A 311 -33.63 13.64 17.88
N GLY A 312 -32.38 13.23 18.13
CA GLY A 312 -31.79 12.98 19.45
C GLY A 312 -30.55 13.82 19.76
N SER A 313 -29.73 13.39 20.73
CA SER A 313 -28.45 14.03 21.11
C SER A 313 -27.24 13.26 20.57
N VAL A 314 -26.10 13.94 20.46
CA VAL A 314 -24.83 13.27 20.12
C VAL A 314 -24.48 12.18 21.15
N ASP A 315 -24.86 12.35 22.42
CA ASP A 315 -24.63 11.36 23.47
C ASP A 315 -25.35 10.02 23.20
N GLU A 316 -26.55 10.06 22.63
CA GLU A 316 -27.28 8.84 22.24
C GLU A 316 -26.59 8.09 21.10
N LEU A 317 -26.01 8.83 20.16
CA LEU A 317 -25.18 8.27 19.08
C LEU A 317 -23.89 7.65 19.66
N LEU A 318 -23.21 8.35 20.56
CA LEU A 318 -21.96 7.91 21.19
C LEU A 318 -22.16 6.68 22.08
N THR A 319 -23.26 6.61 22.83
CA THR A 319 -23.65 5.41 23.60
C THR A 319 -23.80 4.18 22.70
N GLY A 320 -24.24 4.37 21.45
CA GLY A 320 -24.31 3.31 20.44
C GLY A 320 -22.98 2.96 19.76
N LEU A 321 -21.96 3.82 19.89
CA LEU A 321 -20.60 3.65 19.34
C LEU A 321 -19.61 3.05 20.35
N ASP A 322 -19.79 3.29 21.66
CA ASP A 322 -18.91 2.83 22.75
C ASP A 322 -19.15 1.38 23.23
N ALA A 323 -20.25 0.74 22.81
CA ALA A 323 -20.36 -0.71 22.90
C ALA A 323 -19.38 -1.35 21.91
N PRO A 324 -18.66 -2.44 22.22
CA PRO A 324 -17.60 -3.03 21.39
C PRO A 324 -18.15 -3.62 20.09
N ILE A 325 -18.56 -2.75 19.17
CA ILE A 325 -19.48 -3.08 18.11
C ILE A 325 -19.32 -2.06 16.98
N SER A 326 -18.57 -2.46 15.95
CA SER A 326 -18.59 -1.88 14.60
C SER A 326 -19.99 -1.33 14.25
N ALA A 327 -20.06 -0.14 13.62
CA ALA A 327 -21.25 0.60 13.13
C ALA A 327 -22.38 -0.24 12.48
N SER A 328 -22.12 -1.52 12.19
CA SER A 328 -23.07 -2.60 11.94
C SER A 328 -24.00 -3.03 13.11
N LYS A 329 -23.73 -2.71 14.40
CA LYS A 329 -24.67 -3.04 15.48
C LYS A 329 -24.82 -1.92 16.54
N ILE A 330 -25.41 -0.80 16.10
CA ILE A 330 -26.10 0.12 17.01
C ILE A 330 -27.20 -0.67 17.75
N PRO A 331 -27.23 -0.71 19.08
CA PRO A 331 -28.33 -1.28 19.84
C PRO A 331 -29.59 -0.45 19.56
N SER A 332 -30.65 -1.07 19.06
CA SER A 332 -31.93 -0.42 18.82
C SER A 332 -33.03 -1.15 19.59
N PRO A 333 -34.06 -0.45 20.10
CA PRO A 333 -35.25 -1.07 20.68
C PRO A 333 -35.81 -2.16 19.75
N ARG A 334 -36.25 -3.28 20.35
CA ARG A 334 -36.78 -4.48 19.66
C ARG A 334 -37.87 -4.21 18.61
N SER A 335 -38.55 -3.06 18.68
CA SER A 335 -39.60 -2.63 17.73
C SER A 335 -39.05 -2.28 16.33
N LEU A 336 -37.79 -1.85 16.21
CA LEU A 336 -37.15 -1.48 14.94
C LEU A 336 -36.51 -2.69 14.23
N LEU A 337 -36.12 -3.74 14.96
CA LEU A 337 -35.50 -4.95 14.43
C LEU A 337 -36.45 -5.83 13.57
N ARG A 338 -37.76 -5.80 13.85
CA ARG A 338 -38.77 -6.63 13.14
C ARG A 338 -39.07 -6.17 11.70
N LYS A 339 -38.58 -5.01 11.26
CA LYS A 339 -38.79 -4.48 9.89
C LYS A 339 -37.53 -4.59 8.99
N ILE A 340 -36.54 -5.41 9.37
CA ILE A 340 -35.19 -5.42 8.77
C ILE A 340 -34.91 -6.78 8.10
N THR A 341 -34.76 -6.82 6.77
CA THR A 341 -34.62 -8.06 5.97
C THR A 341 -33.38 -8.11 5.05
N GLU A 342 -32.36 -7.25 5.20
CA GLU A 342 -31.20 -7.25 4.27
C GLU A 342 -29.84 -7.46 4.98
N LEU A 343 -29.12 -8.54 4.61
CA LEU A 343 -27.72 -8.83 4.99
C LEU A 343 -26.85 -8.88 3.72
N PRO A 344 -25.88 -7.99 3.50
CA PRO A 344 -25.01 -8.09 2.33
C PRO A 344 -24.03 -9.28 2.47
N VAL A 345 -23.76 -9.99 1.37
CA VAL A 345 -22.71 -11.02 1.28
C VAL A 345 -21.50 -10.48 0.51
N ARG A 346 -20.30 -10.97 0.83
CA ARG A 346 -19.05 -10.66 0.12
C ARG A 346 -18.63 -11.88 -0.69
N ALA A 347 -18.75 -11.79 -2.02
CA ALA A 347 -18.24 -12.80 -2.94
C ALA A 347 -16.86 -12.38 -3.47
N ASN A 348 -15.87 -13.27 -3.34
CA ASN A 348 -14.51 -13.09 -3.83
C ASN A 348 -14.25 -14.07 -4.98
N LEU A 349 -13.59 -13.61 -6.04
CA LEU A 349 -13.16 -14.43 -7.17
C LEU A 349 -11.79 -15.05 -6.89
N HIS A 350 -11.63 -16.31 -7.30
CA HIS A 350 -10.36 -17.04 -7.27
C HIS A 350 -9.86 -17.36 -8.67
N ALA A 351 -10.77 -17.71 -9.59
CA ALA A 351 -10.46 -17.97 -10.99
C ALA A 351 -11.64 -17.60 -11.89
N VAL A 352 -11.31 -17.13 -13.08
CA VAL A 352 -12.23 -16.97 -14.22
C VAL A 352 -11.46 -17.58 -15.37
N VAL A 353 -11.93 -18.69 -15.94
CA VAL A 353 -11.19 -19.45 -16.97
C VAL A 353 -12.16 -20.05 -17.98
N TRP A 354 -11.69 -20.32 -19.20
CA TRP A 354 -12.48 -21.01 -20.22
C TRP A 354 -12.27 -22.52 -20.15
N GLU A 355 -13.36 -23.28 -19.99
CA GLU A 355 -13.35 -24.75 -19.97
C GLU A 355 -14.43 -25.25 -20.93
N ASP A 356 -14.04 -26.04 -21.94
CA ASP A 356 -14.96 -26.66 -22.92
C ASP A 356 -15.98 -25.68 -23.54
N GLY A 357 -15.54 -24.46 -23.88
CA GLY A 357 -16.43 -23.44 -24.48
C GLY A 357 -17.29 -22.66 -23.49
N ARG A 358 -17.18 -22.92 -22.19
CA ARG A 358 -17.91 -22.23 -21.12
C ARG A 358 -16.97 -21.42 -20.24
N LEU A 359 -17.47 -20.32 -19.69
CA LEU A 359 -16.71 -19.50 -18.76
C LEU A 359 -16.93 -20.01 -17.32
N ALA A 360 -15.93 -20.68 -16.77
CA ALA A 360 -15.91 -21.14 -15.38
C ALA A 360 -15.54 -20.00 -14.45
N ILE A 361 -16.44 -19.68 -13.53
CA ILE A 361 -16.27 -18.63 -12.51
C ILE A 361 -16.20 -19.30 -11.14
N ARG A 362 -15.02 -19.26 -10.53
CA ARG A 362 -14.73 -19.90 -9.24
C ARG A 362 -14.43 -18.85 -8.19
N GLY A 363 -14.93 -19.05 -6.98
CA GLY A 363 -14.75 -18.08 -5.91
C GLY A 363 -15.14 -18.60 -4.54
N SER A 364 -15.14 -17.71 -3.55
CA SER A 364 -15.75 -17.98 -2.25
C SER A 364 -16.67 -16.85 -1.81
N VAL A 365 -17.69 -17.21 -1.03
CA VAL A 365 -18.67 -16.26 -0.49
C VAL A 365 -18.73 -16.33 1.01
N ALA A 366 -18.90 -15.17 1.65
CA ALA A 366 -18.89 -15.03 3.10
C ALA A 366 -19.89 -13.93 3.53
N PRO A 367 -20.59 -14.04 4.68
CA PRO A 367 -21.44 -12.97 5.19
C PRO A 367 -20.60 -11.77 5.60
N THR A 368 -21.15 -10.56 5.48
CA THR A 368 -20.44 -9.33 5.89
C THR A 368 -20.50 -9.04 7.39
N SER A 369 -21.25 -9.83 8.17
CA SER A 369 -21.44 -9.65 9.62
C SER A 369 -20.99 -10.89 10.42
N PRO A 370 -20.28 -10.71 11.56
CA PRO A 370 -19.80 -11.80 12.41
C PRO A 370 -20.88 -12.47 13.27
N ALA A 371 -22.16 -12.10 13.12
CA ALA A 371 -23.25 -12.66 13.92
C ALA A 371 -23.73 -14.06 13.45
N HIS A 372 -23.10 -14.64 12.42
CA HIS A 372 -23.47 -15.97 11.92
C HIS A 372 -22.59 -17.07 12.53
N PRO A 373 -23.17 -18.26 12.85
CA PRO A 373 -22.44 -19.34 13.48
C PRO A 373 -21.37 -19.93 12.56
N ALA A 374 -20.40 -20.62 13.15
CA ALA A 374 -19.32 -21.37 12.49
C ALA A 374 -19.83 -22.47 11.52
N THR A 375 -21.14 -22.62 11.39
CA THR A 375 -21.87 -23.60 10.59
C THR A 375 -22.64 -22.97 9.43
N TRP A 376 -22.37 -21.72 9.05
CA TRP A 376 -23.05 -21.07 7.91
C TRP A 376 -22.78 -21.85 6.61
N ASN A 377 -23.81 -22.58 6.18
CA ASN A 377 -23.84 -23.34 4.94
C ASN A 377 -25.13 -22.96 4.21
N PRO A 378 -25.09 -21.95 3.32
CA PRO A 378 -26.30 -21.52 2.65
C PRO A 378 -26.85 -22.65 1.77
N SER A 379 -28.18 -22.77 1.75
CA SER A 379 -28.87 -23.90 1.12
C SER A 379 -28.81 -23.84 -0.41
N ARG A 380 -28.76 -22.62 -0.98
CA ARG A 380 -28.64 -22.39 -2.43
C ARG A 380 -27.81 -21.15 -2.74
N ARG A 381 -26.99 -21.27 -3.78
CA ARG A 381 -26.19 -20.19 -4.38
C ARG A 381 -26.54 -20.13 -5.85
N VAL A 382 -26.77 -18.92 -6.37
CA VAL A 382 -27.14 -18.69 -7.76
C VAL A 382 -26.35 -17.51 -8.28
N MET A 383 -25.73 -17.68 -9.44
CA MET A 383 -25.06 -16.58 -10.12
C MET A 383 -26.08 -15.80 -10.95
N TRP A 384 -26.09 -14.47 -10.77
CA TRP A 384 -27.04 -13.54 -11.35
C TRP A 384 -26.30 -12.68 -12.36
N LEU A 385 -26.78 -12.66 -13.60
CA LEU A 385 -26.27 -11.79 -14.65
C LEU A 385 -27.38 -10.83 -15.05
N ARG A 386 -27.07 -9.53 -15.07
CA ARG A 386 -28.02 -8.50 -15.49
C ARG A 386 -27.42 -7.60 -16.55
N ASN A 387 -28.07 -7.52 -17.70
CA ASN A 387 -27.68 -6.63 -18.78
C ASN A 387 -27.99 -5.17 -18.43
N SER A 388 -27.03 -4.26 -18.65
CA SER A 388 -27.16 -2.84 -18.30
C SER A 388 -28.14 -2.08 -19.21
N LYS A 389 -28.23 -2.46 -20.50
CA LYS A 389 -28.98 -1.76 -21.55
C LYS A 389 -30.45 -2.16 -21.58
N ASN A 390 -30.73 -3.43 -21.82
CA ASN A 390 -32.10 -3.95 -21.99
C ASN A 390 -32.69 -4.55 -20.70
N ARG A 391 -31.93 -4.54 -19.59
CA ARG A 391 -32.31 -5.12 -18.30
C ARG A 391 -32.58 -6.63 -18.31
N ALA A 392 -32.22 -7.34 -19.39
CA ALA A 392 -32.28 -8.80 -19.48
C ALA A 392 -31.53 -9.46 -18.33
N PHE A 393 -31.99 -10.64 -17.93
CA PHE A 393 -31.56 -11.26 -16.68
C PHE A 393 -31.39 -12.77 -16.85
N GLN A 394 -30.29 -13.30 -16.30
CA GLN A 394 -30.00 -14.72 -16.29
C GLN A 394 -29.60 -15.22 -14.89
N MET A 395 -30.05 -16.43 -14.56
CA MET A 395 -29.71 -17.15 -13.33
C MET A 395 -29.03 -18.46 -13.67
N LEU A 396 -27.85 -18.68 -13.10
CA LEU A 396 -27.07 -19.90 -13.29
C LEU A 396 -26.90 -20.63 -11.95
N PRO A 397 -27.27 -21.92 -11.88
CA PRO A 397 -26.96 -22.71 -10.69
C PRO A 397 -25.44 -22.81 -10.54
N SER A 398 -24.96 -22.74 -9.29
CA SER A 398 -23.54 -22.97 -8.98
C SER A 398 -23.38 -24.32 -8.28
N THR A 399 -22.39 -25.12 -8.67
CA THR A 399 -21.94 -26.30 -7.93
C THR A 399 -21.20 -25.85 -6.67
N THR A 400 -21.36 -26.62 -5.59
CA THR A 400 -20.74 -26.32 -4.29
C THR A 400 -19.88 -27.49 -3.87
N THR A 401 -18.60 -27.23 -3.61
CA THR A 401 -17.82 -28.05 -2.70
C THR A 401 -17.76 -27.29 -1.38
N ALA A 402 -18.30 -27.86 -0.31
CA ALA A 402 -18.21 -27.25 1.01
C ALA A 402 -16.76 -27.36 1.50
N ARG A 403 -15.89 -26.44 1.08
CA ARG A 403 -14.58 -26.25 1.70
C ARG A 403 -14.73 -25.09 2.68
N VAL A 404 -14.70 -25.42 3.97
CA VAL A 404 -14.59 -24.42 5.03
C VAL A 404 -13.16 -23.89 4.96
N ARG A 405 -12.97 -22.76 4.28
CA ARG A 405 -11.72 -22.00 4.39
C ARG A 405 -11.91 -20.90 5.41
N PRO A 406 -11.20 -20.97 6.54
CA PRO A 406 -11.05 -19.80 7.37
C PRO A 406 -10.21 -18.78 6.67
N LYS A 407 -10.77 -17.59 6.49
CA LYS A 407 -10.04 -16.47 5.91
C LYS A 407 -9.77 -15.46 7.01
N ARG A 408 -8.50 -15.08 7.18
CA ARG A 408 -8.15 -13.76 7.72
C ARG A 408 -8.64 -12.73 6.72
N LEU A 409 -9.74 -12.06 7.03
CA LEU A 409 -10.08 -10.83 6.33
C LEU A 409 -8.96 -9.81 6.66
N ASP A 410 -8.37 -9.26 5.59
CA ASP A 410 -7.70 -7.97 5.57
C ASP A 410 -6.59 -7.64 6.61
N GLY A 411 -5.78 -8.62 7.03
CA GLY A 411 -4.58 -8.33 7.84
C GLY A 411 -4.87 -7.68 9.20
N LYS A 412 -6.15 -7.60 9.59
CA LYS A 412 -6.61 -7.17 10.90
C LYS A 412 -6.92 -8.42 11.71
N SER A 413 -6.26 -8.55 12.84
CA SER A 413 -6.43 -9.66 13.79
C SER A 413 -7.91 -9.88 14.16
N ASP A 414 -8.23 -11.17 14.34
CA ASP A 414 -9.41 -11.75 15.02
C ASP A 414 -10.75 -11.91 14.30
N ARG A 415 -10.88 -11.54 13.03
CA ARG A 415 -12.18 -11.69 12.33
C ARG A 415 -12.21 -12.91 11.42
N HIS A 416 -12.70 -14.03 11.96
CA HIS A 416 -12.97 -15.27 11.24
C HIS A 416 -14.35 -15.19 10.58
N VAL A 417 -14.40 -15.34 9.26
CA VAL A 417 -15.67 -15.53 8.54
C VAL A 417 -15.59 -16.85 7.79
N VAL A 418 -16.55 -17.74 8.06
CA VAL A 418 -16.73 -18.99 7.32
C VAL A 418 -17.08 -18.61 5.88
N SER A 419 -16.21 -18.99 4.95
CA SER A 419 -16.46 -18.83 3.53
C SER A 419 -16.79 -20.19 2.91
N THR A 420 -17.70 -20.20 1.94
CA THR A 420 -17.97 -21.39 1.12
C THR A 420 -17.48 -21.15 -0.30
N GLU A 421 -16.80 -22.14 -0.88
CA GLU A 421 -16.42 -22.11 -2.28
C GLU A 421 -17.66 -22.30 -3.19
N PHE A 422 -17.61 -21.66 -4.36
CA PHE A 422 -18.61 -21.83 -5.41
C PHE A 422 -17.90 -21.95 -6.75
N GLU A 423 -18.55 -22.69 -7.64
CA GLU A 423 -18.21 -22.73 -9.05
C GLU A 423 -19.48 -22.56 -9.88
N ALA A 424 -19.43 -21.70 -10.88
CA ALA A 424 -20.52 -21.50 -11.82
C ALA A 424 -19.98 -21.51 -13.25
N LEU A 425 -20.59 -22.35 -14.10
CA LEU A 425 -20.28 -22.43 -15.52
C LEU A 425 -21.27 -21.57 -16.30
N LEU A 426 -20.79 -20.49 -16.92
CA LEU A 426 -21.55 -19.66 -17.84
C LEU A 426 -21.38 -20.19 -19.26
N ASP A 427 -22.44 -20.80 -19.77
CA ASP A 427 -22.57 -21.05 -21.20
C ASP A 427 -22.91 -19.74 -21.91
N PRO A 428 -22.06 -19.24 -22.83
CA PRO A 428 -22.31 -17.99 -23.52
C PRO A 428 -23.68 -17.92 -24.18
N ALA A 429 -24.17 -19.02 -24.76
CA ALA A 429 -25.42 -19.03 -25.53
C ALA A 429 -26.63 -18.54 -24.72
N LYS A 430 -26.56 -18.65 -23.38
CA LYS A 430 -27.60 -18.13 -22.46
C LYS A 430 -27.70 -16.60 -22.45
N LEU A 431 -26.72 -15.88 -22.96
CA LEU A 431 -26.75 -14.42 -23.04
C LEU A 431 -27.35 -13.91 -24.35
N GLN A 432 -27.63 -14.79 -25.33
CA GLN A 432 -28.36 -14.42 -26.53
C GLN A 432 -29.77 -13.91 -26.18
N GLN A 433 -30.23 -12.91 -26.93
CA GLN A 433 -31.60 -12.41 -26.89
C GLN A 433 -32.29 -12.89 -28.17
N ASP A 434 -33.38 -13.64 -28.03
CA ASP A 434 -34.11 -14.24 -29.16
C ASP A 434 -33.20 -15.01 -30.15
N GLY A 435 -32.19 -15.70 -29.62
CA GLY A 435 -31.22 -16.47 -30.40
C GLY A 435 -30.16 -15.64 -31.14
N ARG A 436 -30.06 -14.34 -30.86
CA ARG A 436 -29.08 -13.41 -31.46
C ARG A 436 -28.15 -12.81 -30.42
N TRP A 437 -26.93 -12.52 -30.83
CA TRP A 437 -25.98 -11.76 -30.03
C TRP A 437 -26.28 -10.26 -30.11
N GLU A 438 -26.23 -9.60 -28.96
CA GLU A 438 -26.36 -8.15 -28.85
C GLU A 438 -25.20 -7.61 -28.02
N GLU A 439 -24.67 -6.46 -28.42
CA GLU A 439 -23.67 -5.76 -27.61
C GLU A 439 -24.26 -5.30 -26.28
N GLY A 440 -23.54 -5.56 -25.20
CA GLY A 440 -24.03 -5.21 -23.87
C GLY A 440 -23.09 -5.59 -22.75
N VAL A 441 -23.28 -4.95 -21.60
CA VAL A 441 -22.55 -5.26 -20.36
C VAL A 441 -23.46 -6.05 -19.44
N TRP A 442 -22.98 -7.21 -19.00
CA TRP A 442 -23.63 -8.08 -18.03
C TRP A 442 -22.94 -7.93 -16.67
N HIS A 443 -23.64 -7.36 -15.71
CA HIS A 443 -23.17 -7.30 -14.33
C HIS A 443 -23.34 -8.65 -13.65
N VAL A 444 -22.26 -9.17 -13.08
CA VAL A 444 -22.26 -10.49 -12.43
C VAL A 444 -22.28 -10.34 -10.92
N ALA A 445 -23.24 -10.99 -10.28
CA ALA A 445 -23.37 -11.04 -8.83
C ALA A 445 -23.65 -12.47 -8.36
N LEU A 446 -23.25 -12.78 -7.14
CA LEU A 446 -23.62 -14.03 -6.50
C LEU A 446 -24.78 -13.77 -5.53
N GLY A 447 -25.88 -14.47 -5.74
CA GLY A 447 -27.01 -14.56 -4.82
C GLY A 447 -26.86 -15.77 -3.89
N VAL A 448 -27.09 -15.55 -2.60
CA VAL A 448 -27.07 -16.56 -1.56
C VAL A 448 -28.44 -16.58 -0.89
N VAL A 449 -29.03 -17.77 -0.77
CA VAL A 449 -30.33 -17.97 -0.11
C VAL A 449 -30.10 -18.71 1.19
N ASP A 450 -30.59 -18.14 2.30
CA ASP A 450 -30.60 -18.77 3.62
C ASP A 450 -31.95 -18.56 4.34
N GLN A 451 -32.02 -18.95 5.62
CA GLN A 451 -33.24 -18.84 6.43
C GLN A 451 -33.69 -17.39 6.67
N LEU A 452 -32.84 -16.39 6.41
CA LEU A 452 -33.11 -14.97 6.60
C LEU A 452 -33.48 -14.24 5.29
N GLY A 453 -33.36 -14.90 4.13
CA GLY A 453 -33.77 -14.37 2.84
C GLY A 453 -32.73 -14.53 1.72
N VAL A 454 -32.84 -13.65 0.71
CA VAL A 454 -31.94 -13.64 -0.45
C VAL A 454 -30.94 -12.49 -0.33
N HIS A 455 -29.66 -12.83 -0.27
CA HIS A 455 -28.56 -11.90 -0.11
C HIS A 455 -27.72 -11.86 -1.38
N LYS A 456 -27.29 -10.68 -1.83
CA LYS A 456 -26.49 -10.55 -3.07
C LYS A 456 -25.20 -9.79 -2.83
N GLY A 457 -24.15 -10.23 -3.50
CA GLY A 457 -22.85 -9.56 -3.50
C GLY A 457 -22.27 -9.53 -4.91
N GLY A 458 -21.80 -8.37 -5.35
CA GLY A 458 -20.98 -8.28 -6.56
C GLY A 458 -19.68 -9.07 -6.36
N MET A 459 -19.26 -9.80 -7.38
CA MET A 459 -18.08 -10.67 -7.27
C MET A 459 -16.80 -9.86 -7.42
N ALA A 460 -16.09 -9.69 -6.31
CA ALA A 460 -14.89 -8.87 -6.24
C ALA A 460 -13.62 -9.71 -6.44
N ALA A 461 -12.63 -9.20 -7.18
CA ALA A 461 -11.35 -9.89 -7.36
C ALA A 461 -10.45 -9.90 -6.10
N GLY A 462 -10.78 -9.11 -5.08
CA GLY A 462 -9.96 -8.99 -3.86
C GLY A 462 -8.54 -8.46 -4.17
N SER A 463 -7.55 -8.84 -3.35
CA SER A 463 -6.13 -8.50 -3.56
C SER A 463 -5.44 -9.32 -4.66
N GLY A 464 -6.13 -10.30 -5.26
CA GLY A 464 -5.60 -11.20 -6.30
C GLY A 464 -5.83 -10.71 -7.73
N LEU A 465 -5.90 -9.40 -7.95
CA LEU A 465 -6.28 -8.79 -9.24
C LEU A 465 -5.47 -9.31 -10.45
N GLY A 466 -4.17 -9.60 -10.28
CA GLY A 466 -3.31 -10.02 -11.38
C GLY A 466 -3.24 -11.53 -11.61
N THR A 467 -4.12 -12.33 -11.01
CA THR A 467 -4.11 -13.81 -11.16
C THR A 467 -5.40 -14.37 -11.74
N LEU A 468 -6.27 -13.50 -12.23
CA LEU A 468 -7.48 -13.91 -12.95
C LEU A 468 -7.18 -13.88 -14.45
N GLU A 469 -7.42 -14.99 -15.13
CA GLU A 469 -7.31 -15.12 -16.58
C GLU A 469 -8.57 -14.55 -17.24
N LEU A 470 -8.54 -13.25 -17.52
CA LEU A 470 -9.69 -12.54 -18.08
C LEU A 470 -9.68 -12.56 -19.61
N GLU A 471 -9.44 -13.73 -20.20
CA GLU A 471 -9.29 -13.89 -21.64
C GLU A 471 -10.61 -13.68 -22.40
N PRO A 472 -10.64 -12.81 -23.42
CA PRO A 472 -11.77 -12.71 -24.34
C PRO A 472 -11.92 -13.99 -25.18
N ARG A 473 -13.16 -14.35 -25.56
CA ARG A 473 -13.41 -15.45 -26.50
C ARG A 473 -14.44 -15.06 -27.55
N TRP A 474 -14.14 -15.39 -28.81
CA TRP A 474 -15.07 -15.27 -29.91
C TRP A 474 -16.27 -16.21 -29.71
N LEU A 475 -17.46 -15.65 -29.92
CA LEU A 475 -18.75 -16.33 -29.83
C LEU A 475 -19.22 -16.78 -31.21
N ASP A 476 -18.90 -15.98 -32.22
CA ASP A 476 -18.99 -16.23 -33.66
C ASP A 476 -17.99 -15.32 -34.39
N ASP A 477 -18.09 -15.21 -35.71
CA ASP A 477 -17.19 -14.40 -36.56
C ASP A 477 -17.28 -12.87 -36.30
N ARG A 478 -18.22 -12.40 -35.47
CA ARG A 478 -18.48 -10.98 -35.26
C ARG A 478 -18.52 -10.57 -33.79
N PHE A 479 -18.97 -11.45 -32.90
CA PHE A 479 -19.16 -11.16 -31.50
C PHE A 479 -18.16 -11.91 -30.64
N ARG A 480 -17.71 -11.26 -29.57
CA ARG A 480 -16.91 -11.90 -28.54
C ARG A 480 -17.43 -11.59 -27.14
N MET A 481 -17.13 -12.49 -26.22
CA MET A 481 -17.36 -12.33 -24.79
C MET A 481 -16.04 -11.93 -24.12
N VAL A 482 -16.08 -10.83 -23.37
CA VAL A 482 -14.92 -10.22 -22.71
C VAL A 482 -15.20 -10.13 -21.20
N PRO A 483 -14.67 -11.06 -20.38
CA PRO A 483 -14.72 -10.92 -18.93
C PRO A 483 -13.78 -9.76 -18.51
N VAL A 484 -14.26 -8.80 -17.73
CA VAL A 484 -13.44 -7.67 -17.27
C VAL A 484 -13.79 -7.27 -15.84
N LEU A 485 -12.85 -6.63 -15.16
CA LEU A 485 -13.08 -6.09 -13.81
C LEU A 485 -13.42 -4.60 -13.89
N SER A 486 -14.63 -4.24 -13.50
CA SER A 486 -15.08 -2.85 -13.37
C SER A 486 -15.25 -2.49 -11.89
N GLY A 487 -14.50 -1.49 -11.42
CA GLY A 487 -14.49 -1.12 -10.00
C GLY A 487 -14.07 -2.28 -9.08
N GLY A 488 -13.19 -3.17 -9.56
CA GLY A 488 -12.74 -4.37 -8.86
C GLY A 488 -13.74 -5.53 -8.83
N ARG A 489 -14.84 -5.44 -9.60
CA ARG A 489 -15.88 -6.49 -9.69
C ARG A 489 -15.99 -7.04 -11.11
N LEU A 490 -16.26 -8.35 -11.24
CA LEU A 490 -16.45 -8.99 -12.53
C LEU A 490 -17.73 -8.52 -13.21
N ILE A 491 -17.55 -8.09 -14.46
CA ILE A 491 -18.60 -7.92 -15.46
C ILE A 491 -18.22 -8.74 -16.69
N VAL A 492 -19.20 -9.09 -17.51
CA VAL A 492 -18.99 -9.75 -18.80
C VAL A 492 -19.52 -8.83 -19.88
N LYS A 493 -18.66 -8.40 -20.81
CA LYS A 493 -19.05 -7.57 -21.95
C LYS A 493 -19.22 -8.47 -23.18
N ILE A 494 -20.30 -8.27 -23.94
CA ILE A 494 -20.41 -8.75 -25.31
C ILE A 494 -20.15 -7.55 -26.20
N ASP A 495 -19.12 -7.60 -27.04
CA ASP A 495 -18.84 -6.55 -28.03
C ASP A 495 -18.63 -7.11 -29.44
N ARG A 496 -18.84 -6.24 -30.43
CA ARG A 496 -18.71 -6.54 -31.86
C ARG A 496 -17.59 -5.67 -32.47
N PRO A 497 -16.31 -6.04 -32.29
CA PRO A 497 -15.21 -5.31 -32.90
C PRO A 497 -15.31 -5.41 -34.43
N THR A 498 -15.16 -4.28 -35.10
CA THR A 498 -15.31 -4.16 -36.56
C THR A 498 -14.01 -3.81 -37.27
N VAL A 499 -12.99 -3.37 -36.55
CA VAL A 499 -11.65 -3.10 -37.10
C VAL A 499 -10.64 -4.00 -36.40
N VAL A 500 -9.99 -4.86 -37.18
CA VAL A 500 -9.01 -5.85 -36.70
C VAL A 500 -7.64 -5.52 -37.27
N LEU A 501 -6.68 -5.27 -36.40
CA LEU A 501 -5.28 -5.11 -36.72
C LEU A 501 -4.68 -6.50 -36.99
N LEU A 502 -4.13 -6.67 -38.20
CA LEU A 502 -3.49 -7.90 -38.69
C LEU A 502 -1.96 -7.84 -38.61
N GLY A 503 -1.38 -6.67 -38.36
CA GLY A 503 0.05 -6.53 -38.08
C GLY A 503 0.42 -5.14 -37.61
N CYS A 504 1.40 -5.07 -36.71
CA CYS A 504 2.09 -3.85 -36.35
C CYS A 504 3.60 -4.12 -36.26
N ASP A 505 4.40 -3.40 -37.03
CA ASP A 505 5.85 -3.55 -37.05
C ASP A 505 6.50 -2.17 -37.21
N PHE A 506 7.81 -2.10 -37.00
CA PHE A 506 8.61 -0.93 -37.35
C PHE A 506 9.49 -1.23 -38.58
N GLU A 507 9.33 -0.48 -39.65
CA GLU A 507 10.23 -0.48 -40.81
C GLU A 507 11.22 0.68 -40.62
N GLY A 508 12.40 0.40 -40.07
CA GLY A 508 13.30 1.43 -39.58
C GLY A 508 12.73 2.13 -38.33
N THR A 509 12.44 3.42 -38.42
CA THR A 509 11.78 4.19 -37.35
C THR A 509 10.28 4.40 -37.60
N ASP A 510 9.73 3.91 -38.70
CA ASP A 510 8.34 4.18 -39.06
C ASP A 510 7.44 3.04 -38.59
N LEU A 511 6.37 3.40 -37.89
CA LEU A 511 5.34 2.47 -37.46
C LEU A 511 4.46 2.10 -38.66
N VAL A 512 4.41 0.81 -38.97
CA VAL A 512 3.56 0.25 -40.03
C VAL A 512 2.42 -0.54 -39.39
N LEU A 513 1.18 -0.08 -39.61
CA LEU A 513 -0.04 -0.78 -39.18
C LEU A 513 -0.78 -1.34 -40.38
N ARG A 514 -1.21 -2.60 -40.28
CA ARG A 514 -2.02 -3.29 -41.30
C ARG A 514 -3.27 -3.86 -40.64
N GLY A 515 -4.44 -3.67 -41.22
CA GLY A 515 -5.67 -4.20 -40.67
C GLY A 515 -6.82 -4.30 -41.66
N GLU A 516 -7.91 -4.88 -41.19
CA GLU A 516 -9.15 -5.09 -41.92
C GLU A 516 -10.35 -4.50 -41.17
N ILE A 517 -11.37 -4.10 -41.93
CA ILE A 517 -12.65 -3.62 -41.46
C ILE A 517 -13.71 -4.65 -41.86
N HIS A 518 -14.34 -5.29 -40.87
CA HIS A 518 -15.44 -6.25 -41.05
C HIS A 518 -16.80 -5.56 -40.83
N ASP A 519 -17.06 -4.50 -41.58
CA ASP A 519 -18.35 -3.81 -41.63
C ASP A 519 -18.55 -3.19 -43.02
N LYS A 520 -19.77 -2.74 -43.31
CA LYS A 520 -20.05 -2.00 -44.55
C LYS A 520 -19.38 -0.63 -44.51
N VAL A 521 -18.46 -0.38 -45.43
CA VAL A 521 -17.73 0.89 -45.54
C VAL A 521 -17.94 1.51 -46.92
N ALA A 522 -18.53 2.70 -46.95
CA ALA A 522 -18.75 3.48 -48.16
C ALA A 522 -17.52 4.31 -48.55
N ALA A 523 -16.82 4.88 -47.56
CA ALA A 523 -15.64 5.69 -47.80
C ALA A 523 -14.47 4.91 -48.42
N ALA A 524 -13.81 5.53 -49.41
CA ALA A 524 -12.55 5.05 -49.98
C ALA A 524 -11.33 5.44 -49.14
N LYS A 525 -11.51 6.36 -48.18
CA LYS A 525 -10.47 6.87 -47.29
C LYS A 525 -10.97 6.93 -45.86
N GLY A 526 -10.07 6.70 -44.92
CA GLY A 526 -10.29 6.91 -43.49
C GLY A 526 -9.19 7.76 -42.88
N ALA A 527 -9.27 7.98 -41.57
CA ALA A 527 -8.21 8.63 -40.81
C ALA A 527 -7.87 7.78 -39.58
N LEU A 528 -6.60 7.39 -39.46
CA LEU A 528 -6.08 6.76 -38.27
C LEU A 528 -5.70 7.84 -37.26
N THR A 529 -6.25 7.75 -36.06
CA THR A 529 -6.12 8.79 -35.04
C THR A 529 -5.53 8.24 -33.75
N PHE A 530 -4.60 9.01 -33.18
CA PHE A 530 -3.87 8.68 -31.96
C PHE A 530 -4.25 9.71 -30.92
N GLY A 531 -4.82 9.30 -29.80
CA GLY A 531 -5.34 10.24 -28.81
C GLY A 531 -5.32 9.74 -27.38
N ARG A 532 -5.31 10.69 -26.44
CA ARG A 532 -5.49 10.42 -25.00
C ARG A 532 -6.94 10.54 -24.56
N THR A 533 -7.70 11.33 -25.28
CA THR A 533 -9.10 11.69 -25.00
C THR A 533 -9.92 11.46 -26.26
N ARG A 534 -10.94 10.60 -26.16
CA ARG A 534 -11.79 10.29 -27.32
C ARG A 534 -12.38 11.55 -27.95
N GLY A 535 -12.13 11.72 -29.25
CA GLY A 535 -12.60 12.86 -30.02
C GLY A 535 -11.76 14.13 -29.91
N ASN A 536 -10.58 14.06 -29.30
CA ASN A 536 -9.53 15.06 -29.39
C ASN A 536 -8.19 14.36 -29.69
N PRO A 537 -7.93 14.01 -30.97
CA PRO A 537 -6.72 13.27 -31.32
C PRO A 537 -5.49 14.16 -31.15
N ALA A 538 -4.42 13.60 -30.61
CA ALA A 538 -3.11 14.24 -30.53
C ALA A 538 -2.38 14.20 -31.88
N HIS A 539 -2.63 13.16 -32.69
CA HIS A 539 -2.10 13.02 -34.03
C HIS A 539 -3.08 12.26 -34.94
N SER A 540 -3.03 12.50 -36.25
CA SER A 540 -3.93 11.87 -37.22
C SER A 540 -3.28 11.76 -38.59
N VAL A 541 -3.49 10.62 -39.26
CA VAL A 541 -2.96 10.34 -40.60
C VAL A 541 -4.09 9.80 -41.47
N GLU A 542 -4.20 10.31 -42.69
CA GLU A 542 -5.15 9.79 -43.69
C GLU A 542 -4.69 8.41 -44.20
N VAL A 543 -5.63 7.49 -44.40
CA VAL A 543 -5.32 6.12 -44.83
C VAL A 543 -6.30 5.70 -45.92
N ASP A 544 -5.77 5.14 -47.01
CA ASP A 544 -6.59 4.55 -48.08
C ASP A 544 -7.23 3.23 -47.61
N LEU A 545 -8.49 3.01 -48.01
CA LEU A 545 -9.27 1.83 -47.66
C LEU A 545 -9.51 0.97 -48.90
N ASP A 546 -8.69 -0.06 -49.05
CA ASP A 546 -8.65 -0.93 -50.23
C ASP A 546 -9.68 -2.08 -50.14
N GLY A 547 -10.37 -2.35 -51.24
CA GLY A 547 -11.38 -3.42 -51.35
C GLY A 547 -12.81 -2.91 -51.58
N GLU A 548 -13.75 -3.84 -51.78
CA GLU A 548 -15.18 -3.56 -52.02
C GLU A 548 -16.07 -4.53 -51.21
N GLY A 549 -17.28 -4.09 -50.83
CA GLY A 549 -18.28 -4.92 -50.15
C GLY A 549 -18.21 -4.87 -48.62
N ASP A 550 -18.36 -6.03 -47.97
CA ASP A 550 -18.48 -6.18 -46.51
C ASP A 550 -17.11 -6.33 -45.79
N SER A 551 -15.99 -6.19 -46.52
CA SER A 551 -14.63 -6.17 -45.96
C SER A 551 -13.73 -5.19 -46.72
N ARG A 552 -12.97 -4.35 -46.00
CA ARG A 552 -11.91 -3.49 -46.56
C ARG A 552 -10.63 -3.63 -45.76
N SER A 553 -9.49 -3.42 -46.39
CA SER A 553 -8.17 -3.42 -45.74
C SER A 553 -7.57 -2.02 -45.69
N PHE A 554 -6.62 -1.80 -44.78
CA PHE A 554 -5.86 -0.57 -44.70
C PHE A 554 -4.39 -0.84 -44.36
N ARG A 555 -3.49 0.01 -44.88
CA ARG A 555 -2.08 0.07 -44.49
C ARG A 555 -1.71 1.52 -44.17
N ALA A 556 -1.28 1.77 -42.95
CA ALA A 556 -0.80 3.08 -42.50
C ALA A 556 0.70 3.02 -42.19
N VAL A 557 1.45 4.04 -42.61
CA VAL A 557 2.84 4.26 -42.23
C VAL A 557 2.91 5.61 -41.51
N VAL A 558 3.42 5.61 -40.29
CA VAL A 558 3.47 6.80 -39.44
C VAL A 558 4.85 6.92 -38.82
N ALA A 559 5.50 8.08 -38.93
CA ALA A 559 6.82 8.28 -38.35
C ALA A 559 6.76 8.16 -36.81
N ALA A 560 7.64 7.36 -36.20
CA ALA A 560 7.68 7.26 -34.73
C ALA A 560 7.95 8.62 -34.08
N ARG A 561 8.69 9.52 -34.76
CA ARG A 561 8.95 10.85 -34.24
C ARG A 561 7.68 11.67 -34.10
N ASP A 562 6.82 11.70 -35.12
CA ASP A 562 5.53 12.43 -35.08
C ASP A 562 4.64 11.92 -33.94
N LEU A 563 4.63 10.60 -33.71
CA LEU A 563 3.90 9.99 -32.63
C LEU A 563 4.46 10.34 -31.25
N LEU A 564 5.79 10.39 -31.11
CA LEU A 564 6.46 10.82 -29.89
C LEU A 564 6.27 12.31 -29.62
N ASP A 565 6.25 13.14 -30.65
CA ASP A 565 5.93 14.56 -30.54
C ASP A 565 4.46 14.75 -30.14
N ALA A 566 3.56 13.86 -30.57
CA ALA A 566 2.18 13.81 -30.08
C ALA A 566 2.11 13.49 -28.58
N PHE A 567 3.11 12.78 -28.04
CA PHE A 567 3.23 12.62 -26.59
C PHE A 567 3.60 13.94 -25.88
N GLY A 568 4.08 14.97 -26.60
CA GLY A 568 4.46 16.28 -26.07
C GLY A 568 5.82 16.29 -25.36
N GLY A 569 6.31 15.12 -24.97
CA GLY A 569 7.50 14.89 -24.18
C GLY A 569 7.34 13.57 -23.44
N VAL A 570 8.44 12.88 -23.17
CA VAL A 570 8.40 11.54 -22.56
C VAL A 570 9.01 11.58 -21.17
N ALA A 571 8.17 11.49 -20.14
CA ALA A 571 8.62 11.55 -18.75
C ALA A 571 9.02 10.16 -18.23
N ILE A 572 10.05 10.12 -17.37
CA ILE A 572 10.38 8.92 -16.58
C ILE A 572 9.25 8.69 -15.57
N ALA A 573 8.51 7.60 -15.77
CA ALA A 573 7.47 7.19 -14.84
C ALA A 573 8.11 6.79 -13.49
N PRO A 574 7.76 7.43 -12.36
CA PRO A 574 8.21 6.98 -11.04
C PRO A 574 7.69 5.57 -10.71
N ILE A 575 8.11 4.96 -9.59
CA ILE A 575 7.58 3.66 -9.12
C ILE A 575 6.05 3.63 -9.22
N GLY A 576 5.50 2.57 -9.81
CA GLY A 576 4.06 2.41 -10.12
C GLY A 576 3.46 3.50 -11.01
N GLY A 577 4.31 4.20 -11.76
CA GLY A 577 3.99 5.32 -12.62
C GLY A 577 3.26 4.92 -13.90
N ILE A 578 2.87 5.97 -14.62
CA ILE A 578 1.87 5.97 -15.67
C ILE A 578 2.67 6.09 -16.94
N THR A 579 2.89 4.99 -17.65
CA THR A 579 3.20 5.12 -19.07
C THR A 579 2.01 5.86 -19.67
N ASP A 580 2.23 7.08 -20.13
CA ASP A 580 1.21 7.81 -20.85
C ASP A 580 0.92 7.02 -22.12
N ARG A 581 -0.36 6.73 -22.36
CA ARG A 581 -0.78 5.87 -23.46
C ARG A 581 -1.86 6.52 -24.28
N MET A 582 -1.72 6.38 -25.59
CA MET A 582 -2.75 6.75 -26.54
C MET A 582 -3.54 5.53 -26.98
N TYR A 583 -4.84 5.72 -27.21
CA TYR A 583 -5.62 4.80 -28.02
C TYR A 583 -5.28 5.03 -29.50
N ILE A 584 -5.55 4.01 -30.32
CA ILE A 584 -5.52 4.12 -31.77
C ILE A 584 -6.94 3.80 -32.27
N GLU A 585 -7.52 4.72 -33.02
CA GLU A 585 -8.86 4.62 -33.61
C GLU A 585 -8.79 4.83 -35.12
N LEU A 586 -9.50 4.02 -35.90
CA LEU A 586 -9.76 4.27 -37.31
C LEU A 586 -11.13 4.96 -37.44
N ASN A 587 -11.11 6.10 -38.14
CA ASN A 587 -12.29 6.91 -38.40
C ASN A 587 -12.68 6.84 -39.88
N TYR A 588 -13.93 6.47 -40.17
CA TYR A 588 -14.49 6.37 -41.51
C TYR A 588 -16.02 6.50 -41.42
N ASP A 589 -16.69 7.04 -42.44
CA ASP A 589 -18.17 7.18 -42.47
C ASP A 589 -18.77 7.77 -41.17
N GLU A 590 -18.10 8.78 -40.58
CA GLU A 590 -18.44 9.38 -39.27
C GLU A 590 -18.40 8.41 -38.06
N GLN A 591 -17.99 7.17 -38.27
CA GLN A 591 -17.77 6.17 -37.23
C GLN A 591 -16.34 6.24 -36.71
N ARG A 592 -16.18 5.96 -35.42
CA ARG A 592 -14.87 5.76 -34.77
C ARG A 592 -14.81 4.35 -34.23
N ARG A 593 -13.73 3.64 -34.53
CA ARG A 593 -13.52 2.26 -34.13
C ARG A 593 -12.11 2.08 -33.57
N GLU A 594 -12.01 1.66 -32.32
CA GLU A 594 -10.74 1.20 -31.77
C GLU A 594 -10.28 -0.07 -32.49
N LEU A 595 -8.97 -0.19 -32.67
CA LEU A 595 -8.36 -1.33 -33.35
C LEU A 595 -8.24 -2.52 -32.38
N LEU A 596 -8.92 -3.62 -32.73
CA LEU A 596 -8.75 -4.91 -32.08
C LEU A 596 -7.51 -5.60 -32.63
N VAL A 597 -6.61 -6.07 -31.77
CA VAL A 597 -5.42 -6.83 -32.16
C VAL A 597 -5.80 -8.27 -32.46
N GLY A 598 -5.61 -8.70 -33.72
CA GLY A 598 -5.84 -10.08 -34.17
C GLY A 598 -4.98 -11.09 -33.40
N ASN A 599 -5.38 -12.36 -33.38
CA ASN A 599 -4.84 -13.38 -32.48
C ASN A 599 -3.32 -13.58 -32.62
N ASP A 600 -2.80 -13.51 -33.85
CA ASP A 600 -1.39 -13.77 -34.18
C ASP A 600 -0.51 -12.52 -34.10
N VAL A 601 -1.09 -11.35 -33.85
CA VAL A 601 -0.35 -10.08 -33.76
C VAL A 601 0.16 -9.89 -32.34
N THR A 602 1.48 -9.72 -32.22
CA THR A 602 2.12 -9.25 -30.98
C THR A 602 2.40 -7.75 -31.09
N GLY A 603 2.58 -7.08 -29.96
CA GLY A 603 3.00 -5.68 -29.97
C GLY A 603 4.41 -5.50 -30.55
N ALA A 604 4.75 -4.27 -30.88
CA ALA A 604 6.04 -3.90 -31.48
C ALA A 604 6.65 -2.72 -30.74
N HIS A 605 7.97 -2.51 -30.84
CA HIS A 605 8.63 -1.33 -30.27
C HIS A 605 9.81 -0.88 -31.13
N THR A 606 10.21 0.37 -30.97
CA THR A 606 11.44 0.93 -31.54
C THR A 606 12.05 1.93 -30.56
N THR A 607 13.38 1.98 -30.50
CA THR A 607 14.11 2.92 -29.65
C THR A 607 14.81 3.96 -30.52
N LEU A 608 14.44 5.22 -30.32
CA LEU A 608 15.16 6.39 -30.81
C LEU A 608 16.20 6.83 -29.78
N ARG A 609 17.03 7.82 -30.14
CA ARG A 609 18.09 8.35 -29.27
C ARG A 609 17.59 8.84 -27.90
N ASP A 610 16.39 9.40 -27.85
CA ASP A 610 15.84 10.09 -26.68
C ASP A 610 14.55 9.47 -26.13
N ALA A 611 14.00 8.44 -26.78
CA ALA A 611 12.76 7.79 -26.37
C ALA A 611 12.56 6.43 -27.04
N THR A 612 11.84 5.55 -26.38
CA THR A 612 11.29 4.31 -26.91
C THR A 612 9.79 4.48 -27.19
N LEU A 613 9.34 4.08 -28.37
CA LEU A 613 7.93 4.00 -28.73
C LEU A 613 7.50 2.53 -28.76
N ALA A 614 6.41 2.19 -28.07
CA ALA A 614 5.88 0.83 -28.04
C ALA A 614 4.40 0.79 -28.42
N VAL A 615 4.04 -0.20 -29.22
CA VAL A 615 2.67 -0.62 -29.53
C VAL A 615 2.33 -1.77 -28.60
N ASP A 616 1.51 -1.47 -27.60
CA ASP A 616 1.13 -2.38 -26.54
C ASP A 616 -0.22 -3.07 -26.81
N VAL A 617 -0.37 -4.32 -26.37
CA VAL A 617 -1.62 -5.09 -26.47
C VAL A 617 -2.28 -5.21 -25.09
N THR A 618 -3.48 -4.65 -24.92
CA THR A 618 -4.20 -4.75 -23.63
C THR A 618 -4.67 -6.19 -23.36
N PRO A 619 -4.99 -6.56 -22.10
CA PRO A 619 -5.64 -7.85 -21.79
C PRO A 619 -6.93 -8.11 -22.58
N THR A 620 -7.63 -7.06 -23.00
CA THR A 620 -8.86 -7.16 -23.82
C THR A 620 -8.58 -7.11 -25.33
N ARG A 621 -7.30 -7.21 -25.73
CA ARG A 621 -6.80 -7.24 -27.11
C ARG A 621 -7.06 -5.95 -27.90
N TYR A 622 -7.09 -4.80 -27.25
CA TYR A 622 -7.08 -3.50 -27.94
C TYR A 622 -5.67 -2.94 -27.96
N VAL A 623 -5.32 -2.24 -29.05
CA VAL A 623 -4.00 -1.64 -29.22
C VAL A 623 -3.87 -0.35 -28.40
N ARG A 624 -2.71 -0.13 -27.79
CA ARG A 624 -2.33 1.13 -27.15
C ARG A 624 -0.95 1.52 -27.64
N LEU A 625 -0.69 2.82 -27.74
CA LEU A 625 0.63 3.34 -28.05
C LEU A 625 1.21 3.96 -26.77
N SER A 626 2.48 3.73 -26.47
CA SER A 626 3.17 4.33 -25.33
C SER A 626 4.53 4.90 -25.72
N GLY A 627 4.81 6.13 -25.28
CA GLY A 627 6.14 6.74 -25.32
C GLY A 627 6.82 6.54 -23.98
N ARG A 628 8.09 6.10 -23.99
CA ARG A 628 8.89 5.81 -22.80
C ARG A 628 10.30 6.41 -22.92
N PRO A 629 10.95 6.81 -21.82
CA PRO A 629 12.36 7.17 -21.89
C PRO A 629 13.18 5.96 -22.39
N PRO A 630 14.40 6.16 -22.90
CA PRO A 630 15.24 5.09 -23.44
C PRO A 630 15.88 4.27 -22.32
N LEU A 631 15.06 3.72 -21.42
CA LEU A 631 15.45 2.84 -20.34
C LEU A 631 15.42 1.38 -20.79
N PRO A 632 16.19 0.49 -20.13
CA PRO A 632 16.08 -0.95 -20.29
C PRO A 632 14.64 -1.47 -20.18
N PHE A 633 14.32 -2.52 -20.92
CA PHE A 633 13.02 -3.18 -20.88
C PHE A 633 13.15 -4.70 -21.08
N VAL A 634 12.16 -5.45 -20.59
CA VAL A 634 12.12 -6.91 -20.61
C VAL A 634 11.45 -7.39 -21.90
N THR A 635 12.15 -8.20 -22.68
CA THR A 635 11.68 -8.87 -23.90
C THR A 635 11.12 -10.27 -23.64
N ASP A 636 11.58 -10.95 -22.60
CA ASP A 636 11.02 -12.24 -22.16
C ASP A 636 11.09 -12.39 -20.62
N LEU A 637 10.06 -13.01 -20.05
CA LEU A 637 9.99 -13.35 -18.63
C LEU A 637 9.60 -14.83 -18.52
N ARG A 638 10.49 -15.63 -17.94
CA ARG A 638 10.25 -17.06 -17.70
C ARG A 638 10.33 -17.39 -16.21
N LEU A 639 9.60 -18.45 -15.84
CA LEU A 639 9.67 -19.04 -14.51
C LEU A 639 10.04 -20.51 -14.69
N THR A 640 11.17 -20.94 -14.15
CA THR A 640 11.63 -22.34 -14.23
C THR A 640 10.84 -23.22 -13.27
N ASP A 641 10.87 -24.54 -13.48
CA ASP A 641 10.27 -25.52 -12.56
C ASP A 641 10.88 -25.47 -11.15
N GLY A 642 12.12 -24.98 -11.03
CA GLY A 642 12.82 -24.74 -9.77
C GLY A 642 12.46 -23.40 -9.08
N GLY A 643 11.60 -22.58 -9.70
CA GLY A 643 11.17 -21.29 -9.15
C GLY A 643 12.14 -20.15 -9.41
N THR A 644 13.08 -20.30 -10.36
CA THR A 644 13.96 -19.22 -10.80
C THR A 644 13.21 -18.32 -11.78
N VAL A 645 13.24 -17.01 -11.50
CA VAL A 645 12.74 -15.97 -12.40
C VAL A 645 13.87 -15.60 -13.35
N VAL A 646 13.65 -15.78 -14.64
CA VAL A 646 14.62 -15.47 -15.69
C VAL A 646 14.08 -14.36 -16.55
N LEU A 647 14.87 -13.30 -16.73
CA LEU A 647 14.56 -12.14 -17.53
C LEU A 647 15.56 -12.04 -18.68
N THR A 648 15.06 -11.71 -19.87
CA THR A 648 15.89 -11.19 -20.95
C THR A 648 15.35 -9.83 -21.37
N GLY A 649 16.24 -8.93 -21.79
CA GLY A 649 15.85 -7.61 -22.20
C GLY A 649 16.85 -6.92 -23.10
N GLU A 650 16.45 -5.75 -23.55
CA GLU A 650 17.22 -4.85 -24.42
C GLU A 650 17.36 -3.48 -23.76
N GLY A 651 18.23 -2.64 -24.34
CA GLY A 651 18.58 -1.32 -23.81
C GLY A 651 19.82 -1.33 -22.94
N ALA A 652 20.45 -0.16 -22.82
CA ALA A 652 21.70 -0.01 -22.08
C ALA A 652 21.47 0.01 -20.56
N LEU A 653 22.13 -0.89 -19.84
CA LEU A 653 22.25 -0.86 -18.39
C LEU A 653 23.61 -0.25 -18.02
N ALA A 654 23.60 0.82 -17.23
CA ALA A 654 24.84 1.35 -16.67
C ALA A 654 25.43 0.34 -15.65
N PRO A 655 26.76 0.33 -15.41
CA PRO A 655 27.38 -0.59 -14.44
C PRO A 655 26.79 -0.52 -13.02
N GLU A 656 26.29 0.64 -12.64
CA GLU A 656 25.62 0.94 -11.37
C GLU A 656 24.12 0.58 -11.35
N ASP A 657 23.49 0.37 -12.51
CA ASP A 657 22.07 0.04 -12.60
C ASP A 657 21.81 -1.38 -12.07
N ARG A 658 20.67 -1.56 -11.42
CA ARG A 658 20.27 -2.86 -10.85
C ARG A 658 18.83 -3.16 -11.22
N ILE A 659 18.57 -4.37 -11.66
CA ILE A 659 17.22 -4.91 -11.77
C ILE A 659 16.88 -5.58 -10.44
N VAL A 660 15.75 -5.24 -9.84
CA VAL A 660 15.39 -5.71 -8.49
C VAL A 660 13.95 -6.21 -8.43
N LEU A 661 13.71 -7.20 -7.58
CA LEU A 661 12.37 -7.51 -7.05
C LEU A 661 12.18 -6.76 -5.73
N GLN A 662 11.17 -5.91 -5.64
CA GLN A 662 10.83 -5.21 -4.40
C GLN A 662 9.48 -5.68 -3.82
N LEU A 663 9.45 -6.03 -2.54
CA LEU A 663 8.21 -6.39 -1.87
C LEU A 663 7.26 -5.19 -1.77
N ARG A 664 6.09 -5.30 -2.40
CA ARG A 664 5.11 -4.21 -2.46
C ARG A 664 4.70 -3.74 -1.07
N GLY A 665 4.92 -2.45 -0.81
CA GLY A 665 4.60 -1.81 0.46
C GLY A 665 5.69 -1.93 1.54
N GLN A 666 6.81 -2.56 1.21
CA GLN A 666 8.02 -2.61 2.01
C GLN A 666 9.23 -2.22 1.14
N GLN A 667 10.39 -2.05 1.76
CA GLN A 667 11.64 -1.73 1.06
C GLN A 667 12.57 -2.94 0.94
N GLU A 668 12.08 -4.14 1.25
CA GLU A 668 12.83 -5.36 1.00
C GLU A 668 13.00 -5.54 -0.51
N GLN A 669 14.25 -5.59 -0.95
CA GLN A 669 14.64 -5.71 -2.35
C GLN A 669 15.65 -6.83 -2.51
N HIS A 670 15.54 -7.56 -3.62
CA HIS A 670 16.50 -8.59 -4.02
C HIS A 670 16.93 -8.33 -5.47
N PRO A 671 18.22 -8.04 -5.73
CA PRO A 671 18.70 -7.79 -7.08
C PRO A 671 18.82 -9.09 -7.90
N PHE A 672 18.63 -8.96 -9.21
CA PHE A 672 18.96 -10.02 -10.17
C PHE A 672 20.47 -10.06 -10.39
N GLU A 673 21.01 -11.26 -10.62
CA GLU A 673 22.35 -11.41 -11.20
C GLU A 673 22.22 -11.16 -12.70
N VAL A 674 22.77 -10.03 -13.18
CA VAL A 674 22.60 -9.57 -14.57
C VAL A 674 23.91 -9.66 -15.34
N GLU A 675 23.83 -10.28 -16.52
CA GLU A 675 24.87 -10.27 -17.54
C GLU A 675 24.42 -9.40 -18.72
N ALA A 676 25.28 -8.49 -19.18
CA ALA A 676 25.00 -7.56 -20.28
C ALA A 676 26.10 -7.64 -21.35
N ASP A 677 25.71 -7.60 -22.62
CA ASP A 677 26.64 -7.69 -23.77
C ASP A 677 26.71 -6.40 -24.62
N GLY A 678 26.06 -5.33 -24.14
CA GLY A 678 26.04 -4.01 -24.77
C GLY A 678 24.96 -3.81 -25.83
N GLN A 679 24.22 -4.85 -26.23
CA GLN A 679 23.01 -4.76 -27.06
C GLN A 679 21.77 -5.33 -26.33
N GLY A 680 21.98 -6.29 -25.43
CA GLY A 680 20.95 -6.83 -24.54
C GLY A 680 21.51 -7.24 -23.18
N TRP A 681 20.63 -7.81 -22.37
CA TRP A 681 20.95 -8.29 -21.03
C TRP A 681 20.07 -9.48 -20.64
N SER A 682 20.58 -10.34 -19.77
CA SER A 682 19.84 -11.42 -19.12
C SER A 682 20.07 -11.40 -17.62
N GLY A 683 19.02 -11.63 -16.84
CA GLY A 683 19.08 -11.65 -15.40
C GLY A 683 18.34 -12.82 -14.77
N GLU A 684 18.92 -13.41 -13.73
CA GLU A 684 18.29 -14.52 -12.99
C GLU A 684 18.15 -14.22 -11.49
N LEU A 685 17.07 -14.72 -10.89
CA LEU A 685 16.83 -14.67 -9.45
C LEU A 685 16.05 -15.89 -8.98
N ALA A 686 16.65 -16.69 -8.09
CA ALA A 686 16.02 -17.86 -7.50
C ALA A 686 15.06 -17.46 -6.36
N ALA A 687 13.75 -17.44 -6.60
CA ALA A 687 12.78 -16.92 -5.63
C ALA A 687 12.72 -17.69 -4.29
N ASN A 688 13.24 -18.92 -4.24
CA ASN A 688 13.37 -19.73 -3.02
C ASN A 688 14.78 -19.74 -2.43
N ALA A 689 15.74 -19.04 -3.04
CA ALA A 689 17.14 -19.02 -2.62
C ALA A 689 17.77 -17.64 -2.95
N VAL A 690 17.23 -16.59 -2.34
CA VAL A 690 17.78 -15.23 -2.43
C VAL A 690 18.81 -14.99 -1.33
N THR A 691 19.86 -14.26 -1.67
CA THR A 691 20.91 -13.87 -0.72
C THR A 691 20.38 -12.82 0.24
N SER A 692 20.55 -13.04 1.54
CA SER A 692 20.20 -12.08 2.59
C SER A 692 21.28 -12.01 3.67
N LEU A 693 21.18 -11.03 4.57
CA LEU A 693 22.03 -10.96 5.77
C LEU A 693 21.83 -12.16 6.73
N ALA A 694 20.75 -12.92 6.56
CA ALA A 694 20.46 -14.15 7.29
C ALA A 694 20.96 -15.43 6.58
N GLY A 695 21.72 -15.29 5.49
CA GLY A 695 22.10 -16.38 4.60
C GLY A 695 21.16 -16.49 3.39
N THR A 696 21.12 -17.67 2.77
CA THR A 696 20.25 -17.95 1.63
C THR A 696 18.84 -18.26 2.13
N VAL A 697 17.87 -17.42 1.80
CA VAL A 697 16.47 -17.52 2.27
C VAL A 697 15.50 -17.55 1.10
N ALA A 698 14.26 -17.97 1.34
CA ALA A 698 13.21 -17.79 0.35
C ALA A 698 12.64 -16.37 0.42
N LEU A 699 12.18 -15.82 -0.70
CA LEU A 699 11.35 -14.59 -0.68
C LEU A 699 10.18 -14.80 0.29
N ILE A 700 9.73 -13.81 1.05
CA ILE A 700 8.50 -13.96 1.85
C ILE A 700 7.22 -13.92 1.00
N PRO A 701 6.09 -14.49 1.48
CA PRO A 701 4.82 -14.44 0.76
C PRO A 701 4.37 -13.01 0.51
N GLY A 702 4.13 -12.66 -0.75
CA GLY A 702 3.82 -11.28 -1.12
C GLY A 702 3.73 -11.05 -2.61
N VAL A 703 3.63 -9.78 -2.98
CA VAL A 703 3.73 -9.30 -4.36
C VAL A 703 5.04 -8.54 -4.48
N TRP A 704 5.90 -9.00 -5.37
CA TRP A 704 7.24 -8.48 -5.61
C TRP A 704 7.25 -7.76 -6.96
N ASP A 705 7.31 -6.43 -6.93
CA ASP A 705 7.32 -5.59 -8.12
C ASP A 705 8.69 -5.69 -8.83
N LEU A 706 8.66 -5.82 -10.16
CA LEU A 706 9.87 -5.84 -10.97
C LEU A 706 10.27 -4.40 -11.33
N LEU A 707 11.44 -3.97 -10.85
CA LEU A 707 11.86 -2.58 -10.90
C LEU A 707 13.30 -2.43 -11.42
N LEU A 708 13.60 -1.25 -11.96
CA LEU A 708 14.93 -0.78 -12.31
C LEU A 708 15.37 0.26 -11.28
N GLU A 709 16.45 0.00 -10.56
CA GLU A 709 17.17 0.96 -9.73
C GLU A 709 18.30 1.60 -10.55
N THR A 710 18.29 2.92 -10.59
CA THR A 710 19.25 3.79 -11.29
C THR A 710 19.80 4.84 -10.31
N ARG A 711 20.85 5.57 -10.69
CA ARG A 711 21.28 6.78 -9.98
C ARG A 711 20.98 8.03 -10.81
N ASP A 712 20.52 9.09 -10.17
CA ASP A 712 20.33 10.37 -10.83
C ASP A 712 21.63 11.19 -10.94
N ALA A 713 21.55 12.40 -11.48
CA ALA A 713 22.71 13.28 -11.69
C ALA A 713 23.40 13.71 -10.39
N ASN A 714 22.71 13.66 -9.25
CA ASN A 714 23.26 13.95 -7.93
C ASN A 714 23.85 12.70 -7.26
N GLY A 715 23.68 11.53 -7.88
CA GLY A 715 24.09 10.23 -7.36
C GLY A 715 23.02 9.55 -6.52
N ASP A 716 21.83 10.13 -6.39
CA ASP A 716 20.74 9.61 -5.55
C ASP A 716 20.08 8.40 -6.21
N LYS A 717 19.71 7.41 -5.39
CA LYS A 717 19.03 6.20 -5.89
C LYS A 717 17.61 6.54 -6.34
N ARG A 718 17.29 6.14 -7.57
CA ARG A 718 15.94 6.23 -8.14
C ARG A 718 15.48 4.88 -8.65
N THR A 719 14.38 4.40 -8.10
CA THR A 719 13.73 3.18 -8.58
C THR A 719 12.56 3.53 -9.50
N THR A 720 12.39 2.77 -10.58
CA THR A 720 11.32 2.94 -11.59
C THR A 720 10.78 1.58 -12.00
N ASN A 721 9.59 1.54 -12.61
CA ASN A 721 9.05 0.29 -13.15
C ASN A 721 9.91 -0.20 -14.32
N LEU A 722 10.37 -1.46 -14.26
CA LEU A 722 11.01 -2.09 -15.41
C LEU A 722 9.92 -2.65 -16.33
N ALA A 723 9.79 -2.07 -17.52
CA ALA A 723 8.65 -2.33 -18.39
C ALA A 723 8.81 -3.66 -19.16
N LEU A 724 7.71 -4.41 -19.26
CA LEU A 724 7.56 -5.56 -20.16
C LEU A 724 7.14 -5.06 -21.55
N VAL A 725 7.68 -5.67 -22.61
CA VAL A 725 7.10 -5.54 -23.96
C VAL A 725 5.99 -6.57 -24.17
N SER A 726 5.09 -6.31 -25.11
CA SER A 726 3.90 -7.15 -25.34
C SER A 726 4.20 -8.62 -25.64
N GLN A 727 5.38 -8.95 -26.17
CA GLN A 727 5.79 -10.34 -26.41
C GLN A 727 5.98 -11.12 -25.10
N ALA A 728 6.64 -10.52 -24.10
CA ALA A 728 6.75 -11.09 -22.76
C ALA A 728 5.38 -11.18 -22.08
N GLU A 729 4.51 -10.17 -22.27
CA GLU A 729 3.19 -10.13 -21.66
C GLU A 729 2.27 -11.28 -22.10
N ALA A 730 2.36 -11.70 -23.37
CA ALA A 730 1.45 -12.69 -23.96
C ALA A 730 1.52 -14.07 -23.30
N ARG A 731 2.59 -14.35 -22.54
CA ARG A 731 2.79 -15.63 -21.84
C ARG A 731 2.32 -15.60 -20.38
N LEU A 732 1.95 -14.43 -19.84
CA LEU A 732 1.60 -14.25 -18.44
C LEU A 732 0.08 -14.41 -18.20
N PRO A 733 -0.33 -15.02 -17.07
CA PRO A 733 0.50 -15.43 -15.94
C PRO A 733 1.18 -16.80 -16.14
N ILE A 734 2.41 -16.95 -15.62
CA ILE A 734 3.13 -18.23 -15.57
C ILE A 734 3.22 -18.66 -14.12
N LYS A 735 2.89 -19.92 -13.82
CA LYS A 735 2.90 -20.46 -12.46
C LYS A 735 3.84 -21.65 -12.35
N ALA A 736 4.67 -21.66 -11.31
CA ALA A 736 5.42 -22.82 -10.85
C ALA A 736 5.05 -23.12 -9.39
N THR A 737 5.04 -24.40 -9.01
CA THR A 737 4.87 -24.81 -7.62
C THR A 737 6.14 -25.54 -7.19
N VAL A 738 6.90 -24.94 -6.27
CA VAL A 738 8.19 -25.45 -5.80
C VAL A 738 8.09 -25.67 -4.30
N ASP A 739 8.39 -26.88 -3.82
CA ASP A 739 8.30 -27.23 -2.39
C ASP A 739 6.95 -26.88 -1.73
N GLY A 740 5.84 -27.12 -2.44
CA GLY A 740 4.50 -26.83 -1.94
C GLY A 740 4.14 -25.34 -1.88
N ARG A 741 4.97 -24.48 -2.50
CA ARG A 741 4.77 -23.05 -2.62
C ARG A 741 4.45 -22.65 -4.04
N ASP A 742 3.38 -21.89 -4.22
CA ASP A 742 3.05 -21.28 -5.50
C ASP A 742 3.87 -20.02 -5.76
N ILE A 743 4.57 -19.97 -6.89
CA ILE A 743 5.24 -18.79 -7.43
C ILE A 743 4.55 -18.47 -8.75
N THR A 744 4.10 -17.23 -8.93
CA THR A 744 3.39 -16.80 -10.14
C THR A 744 4.02 -15.53 -10.67
N ALA A 745 4.56 -15.59 -11.89
CA ALA A 745 4.87 -14.39 -12.65
C ALA A 745 3.59 -13.83 -13.24
N CYS A 746 3.36 -12.54 -13.02
CA CYS A 746 2.14 -11.84 -13.39
C CYS A 746 2.46 -10.48 -13.99
N ARG A 747 1.44 -9.84 -14.56
CA ARG A 747 1.48 -8.43 -14.96
C ARG A 747 0.35 -7.63 -14.35
N HIS A 748 0.59 -6.34 -14.17
CA HIS A 748 -0.41 -5.37 -13.79
C HIS A 748 -0.59 -4.33 -14.90
N GLY A 749 -1.85 -4.08 -15.28
CA GLY A 749 -2.13 -3.18 -16.40
C GLY A 749 -1.64 -3.78 -17.71
N ILE A 750 -0.76 -3.05 -18.39
CA ILE A 750 -0.19 -3.45 -19.68
C ILE A 750 1.23 -4.01 -19.42
N ASP A 751 2.18 -3.13 -19.10
CA ASP A 751 3.63 -3.41 -19.12
C ASP A 751 4.30 -3.64 -17.74
N GLN A 752 3.57 -3.62 -16.62
CA GLN A 752 4.20 -3.72 -15.29
C GLN A 752 4.30 -5.19 -14.83
N GLY A 753 5.52 -5.73 -14.80
CA GLY A 753 5.79 -7.09 -14.30
C GLY A 753 5.83 -7.18 -12.77
N PHE A 754 5.38 -8.31 -12.21
CA PHE A 754 5.58 -8.64 -10.80
C PHE A 754 5.57 -10.15 -10.55
N ILE A 755 6.23 -10.58 -9.47
CA ILE A 755 6.24 -11.96 -8.99
C ILE A 755 5.38 -12.07 -7.74
N ARG A 756 4.41 -12.97 -7.73
CA ARG A 756 3.63 -13.28 -6.53
C ARG A 756 4.12 -14.59 -5.95
N THR A 757 4.45 -14.57 -4.67
CA THR A 757 4.86 -15.75 -3.93
C THR A 757 3.83 -16.11 -2.86
N GLY A 758 3.41 -17.37 -2.83
CA GLY A 758 2.47 -17.90 -1.84
C GLY A 758 3.15 -18.30 -0.52
N PRO A 759 2.39 -18.67 0.51
CA PRO A 759 2.92 -19.35 1.68
C PRO A 759 3.41 -20.76 1.32
N PHE A 760 4.31 -21.33 2.13
CA PHE A 760 4.66 -22.74 2.07
C PHE A 760 3.52 -23.57 2.65
N VAL A 761 3.06 -24.58 1.90
CA VAL A 761 2.03 -25.52 2.34
C VAL A 761 2.45 -26.93 1.96
N GLU A 762 2.54 -27.85 2.91
CA GLU A 762 2.91 -29.23 2.58
C GLU A 762 1.80 -29.90 1.76
N ALA A 763 2.18 -30.78 0.82
CA ALA A 763 1.22 -31.50 -0.01
C ALA A 763 0.19 -32.30 0.82
N SER A 764 0.60 -32.82 1.98
CA SER A 764 -0.25 -33.56 2.92
C SER A 764 -1.33 -32.69 3.61
N GLU A 765 -1.21 -31.37 3.52
CA GLU A 765 -2.08 -30.38 4.17
C GLU A 765 -3.13 -29.79 3.23
N GLN A 766 -3.05 -30.12 1.93
CA GLN A 766 -3.91 -29.54 0.89
C GLN A 766 -5.37 -30.06 0.90
N ALA A 767 -5.65 -31.18 1.57
CA ALA A 767 -7.01 -31.66 1.88
C ALA A 767 -7.01 -32.77 2.96
N PRO A 768 -8.08 -32.92 3.77
CA PRO A 768 -9.28 -32.09 3.92
C PRO A 768 -9.22 -31.13 5.12
N ALA A 769 -8.10 -31.09 5.85
CA ALA A 769 -7.99 -30.47 7.16
C ALA A 769 -7.63 -28.97 7.14
N GLY A 770 -6.60 -28.55 6.40
CA GLY A 770 -6.10 -27.18 6.46
C GLY A 770 -5.65 -26.71 7.86
N PRO A 771 -5.10 -25.48 7.98
CA PRO A 771 -4.48 -25.01 9.22
C PRO A 771 -5.40 -24.95 10.45
N GLU A 772 -6.68 -24.64 10.28
CA GLU A 772 -7.62 -24.59 11.41
C GLU A 772 -8.04 -25.97 11.91
N TRP A 773 -8.15 -26.98 11.06
CA TRP A 773 -8.40 -28.33 11.56
C TRP A 773 -7.20 -28.83 12.34
N LEU A 774 -5.99 -28.51 11.86
CA LEU A 774 -4.77 -28.80 12.59
C LEU A 774 -4.79 -28.12 13.96
N GLN A 775 -5.17 -26.85 14.03
CA GLN A 775 -5.30 -26.12 15.30
C GLN A 775 -6.42 -26.64 16.22
N ARG A 776 -7.62 -26.88 15.69
CA ARG A 776 -8.84 -27.09 16.49
C ARG A 776 -9.11 -28.54 16.82
N PHE A 777 -8.58 -29.47 16.02
CA PHE A 777 -8.83 -30.91 16.17
C PHE A 777 -7.53 -31.70 16.31
N PHE A 778 -6.57 -31.52 15.40
CA PHE A 778 -5.32 -32.30 15.41
C PHE A 778 -4.46 -32.03 16.65
N TYR A 779 -4.16 -30.76 16.93
CA TYR A 779 -3.34 -30.37 18.08
C TYR A 779 -3.97 -30.83 19.41
N PRO A 780 -5.26 -30.56 19.69
CA PRO A 780 -5.90 -31.07 20.91
C PRO A 780 -5.91 -32.61 20.98
N GLN A 781 -6.02 -33.31 19.85
CA GLN A 781 -5.97 -34.77 19.80
C GLN A 781 -4.57 -35.29 20.14
N LEU A 782 -3.52 -34.79 19.49
CA LEU A 782 -2.14 -35.18 19.77
C LEU A 782 -1.77 -34.89 21.23
N ARG A 783 -2.13 -33.70 21.71
CA ARG A 783 -1.92 -33.30 23.11
C ARG A 783 -2.57 -34.26 24.11
N ARG A 784 -3.69 -34.90 23.76
CA ARG A 784 -4.38 -35.86 24.64
C ARG A 784 -3.91 -37.31 24.48
N GLN A 785 -3.48 -37.70 23.28
CA GLN A 785 -3.31 -39.12 22.92
C GLN A 785 -1.84 -39.57 22.77
N ARG A 786 -0.91 -38.65 22.47
CA ARG A 786 0.49 -39.01 22.21
C ARG A 786 1.35 -38.77 23.46
N PRO A 787 2.34 -39.61 23.78
CA PRO A 787 3.25 -39.35 24.90
C PRO A 787 4.08 -38.08 24.67
N LEU A 788 4.65 -37.52 25.74
CA LEU A 788 5.69 -36.50 25.62
C LEU A 788 6.99 -37.16 25.15
N ARG A 789 7.73 -36.44 24.31
CA ARG A 789 9.07 -36.80 23.86
C ARG A 789 10.07 -35.96 24.63
N GLU A 790 11.22 -36.54 24.94
CA GLU A 790 12.40 -35.83 25.45
C GLU A 790 12.95 -34.94 24.32
N ALA A 791 12.26 -33.81 24.13
CA ALA A 791 12.46 -32.92 23.00
C ALA A 791 12.21 -31.47 23.41
N VAL A 792 12.91 -30.56 22.74
CA VAL A 792 12.80 -29.11 22.91
C VAL A 792 12.27 -28.49 21.62
N PHE A 793 11.18 -27.73 21.76
CA PHE A 793 10.62 -26.92 20.70
C PHE A 793 10.98 -25.44 20.90
N TYR A 794 11.70 -24.87 19.95
CA TYR A 794 12.15 -23.47 19.98
C TYR A 794 11.25 -22.61 19.07
N ASP A 795 10.73 -21.51 19.60
CA ASP A 795 10.03 -20.48 18.82
C ASP A 795 10.59 -19.09 19.15
N CYS A 796 11.35 -18.53 18.20
CA CYS A 796 11.94 -17.20 18.32
C CYS A 796 11.23 -16.21 17.40
N PHE A 797 10.62 -15.17 18.00
CA PHE A 797 9.85 -14.13 17.30
C PHE A 797 8.82 -14.67 16.29
N TYR A 798 7.98 -15.65 16.67
CA TYR A 798 7.01 -16.33 15.81
C TYR A 798 7.65 -17.19 14.71
N GLY A 799 8.80 -17.79 15.04
CA GLY A 799 9.61 -18.58 14.12
C GLY A 799 10.26 -17.77 13.01
N ARG A 800 10.49 -16.46 13.19
CA ARG A 800 11.07 -15.60 12.14
C ARG A 800 12.59 -15.59 12.11
N GLN A 801 13.23 -15.99 13.21
CA GLN A 801 14.67 -15.86 13.37
C GLN A 801 15.27 -17.09 14.06
N TYR A 802 16.53 -17.35 13.76
CA TYR A 802 17.45 -18.12 14.59
C TYR A 802 18.35 -17.12 15.32
N SER A 803 17.93 -16.70 16.51
CA SER A 803 18.57 -15.63 17.28
C SER A 803 18.15 -15.67 18.75
N ASP A 804 18.69 -14.74 19.53
CA ASP A 804 18.22 -14.39 20.88
C ASP A 804 18.39 -15.53 21.90
N SER A 805 17.71 -15.44 23.06
CA SER A 805 17.91 -16.40 24.16
C SER A 805 17.56 -17.85 23.77
N PRO A 806 16.54 -18.13 22.93
CA PRO A 806 16.29 -19.49 22.45
C PRO A 806 17.48 -20.09 21.68
N ARG A 807 18.22 -19.29 20.90
CA ARG A 807 19.44 -19.74 20.19
C ARG A 807 20.54 -20.12 21.16
N ALA A 808 20.86 -19.24 22.11
CA ALA A 808 21.90 -19.51 23.10
C ALA A 808 21.59 -20.76 23.94
N VAL A 809 20.32 -20.96 24.33
CA VAL A 809 19.89 -22.19 25.03
C VAL A 809 20.05 -23.44 24.16
N TYR A 810 19.69 -23.36 22.87
CA TYR A 810 19.86 -24.46 21.94
C TYR A 810 21.33 -24.82 21.74
N GLU A 811 22.17 -23.85 21.38
CA GLU A 811 23.59 -24.05 21.12
C GLU A 811 24.25 -24.66 22.36
N ARG A 812 23.92 -24.16 23.55
CA ARG A 812 24.48 -24.68 24.79
C ARG A 812 24.00 -26.08 25.16
N LEU A 813 22.74 -26.44 24.87
CA LEU A 813 22.25 -27.81 25.06
C LEU A 813 22.93 -28.80 24.12
N VAL A 814 23.20 -28.40 22.88
CA VAL A 814 23.92 -29.20 21.89
C VAL A 814 25.39 -29.37 22.30
N GLU A 815 26.05 -28.30 22.75
CA GLU A 815 27.41 -28.37 23.29
C GLU A 815 27.55 -29.30 24.50
N ARG A 816 26.51 -29.36 25.34
CA ARG A 816 26.43 -30.26 26.51
C ARG A 816 26.06 -31.70 26.13
N GLU A 817 25.87 -32.00 24.84
CA GLU A 817 25.44 -33.31 24.34
C GLU A 817 24.17 -33.84 25.03
N ALA A 818 23.25 -32.94 25.38
CA ALA A 818 22.00 -33.32 26.04
C ALA A 818 21.21 -34.30 25.15
N PRO A 819 20.69 -35.43 25.68
CA PRO A 819 20.02 -36.47 24.89
C PRO A 819 18.57 -36.07 24.53
N LEU A 820 18.42 -34.90 23.92
CA LEU A 820 17.14 -34.28 23.55
C LEU A 820 17.00 -34.17 22.04
N GLU A 821 15.79 -34.36 21.54
CA GLU A 821 15.48 -33.99 20.16
C GLU A 821 15.23 -32.48 20.06
N HIS A 822 15.70 -31.82 19.01
CA HIS A 822 15.55 -30.37 18.85
C HIS A 822 14.67 -30.03 17.65
N TYR A 823 13.61 -29.26 17.87
CA TYR A 823 12.68 -28.78 16.84
C TYR A 823 12.65 -27.26 16.83
N TRP A 824 12.88 -26.65 15.67
CA TRP A 824 12.88 -25.19 15.54
C TRP A 824 11.70 -24.72 14.67
N SER A 825 10.89 -23.80 15.18
CA SER A 825 9.78 -23.17 14.45
C SER A 825 10.33 -22.25 13.35
N VAL A 826 10.03 -22.54 12.08
CA VAL A 826 10.52 -21.75 10.93
C VAL A 826 9.36 -21.17 10.13
N GLN A 827 9.23 -19.86 10.13
CA GLN A 827 8.26 -19.12 9.34
C GLN A 827 8.88 -18.82 7.96
N ASN A 828 8.23 -19.30 6.89
CA ASN A 828 8.57 -19.00 5.50
C ASN A 828 10.04 -19.23 5.09
N ARG A 829 10.75 -20.19 5.71
CA ARG A 829 12.17 -20.49 5.45
C ARG A 829 13.07 -19.24 5.47
N GLN A 830 12.87 -18.40 6.50
CA GLN A 830 13.59 -17.13 6.66
C GLN A 830 14.98 -17.25 7.30
N PHE A 831 15.43 -18.48 7.58
CA PHE A 831 16.78 -18.81 8.04
C PHE A 831 16.98 -20.32 7.92
N GLU A 832 18.23 -20.75 7.91
CA GLU A 832 18.61 -22.15 8.01
C GLU A 832 18.71 -22.58 9.47
N VAL A 833 18.25 -23.78 9.78
CA VAL A 833 18.33 -24.36 11.12
C VAL A 833 19.60 -25.21 11.19
N PRO A 834 20.57 -24.88 12.05
CA PRO A 834 21.79 -25.66 12.18
C PRO A 834 21.51 -27.04 12.80
N ALA A 835 22.25 -28.06 12.34
CA ALA A 835 22.18 -29.40 12.91
C ALA A 835 22.64 -29.40 14.38
N PRO A 836 22.15 -30.33 15.23
CA PRO A 836 21.22 -31.43 14.95
C PRO A 836 19.72 -31.04 14.94
N ALA A 837 19.35 -29.77 15.13
CA ALA A 837 17.94 -29.38 15.14
C ALA A 837 17.23 -29.60 13.79
N THR A 838 15.95 -29.98 13.89
CA THR A 838 15.05 -30.11 12.75
C THR A 838 14.14 -28.88 12.65
N GLY A 839 14.23 -28.13 11.55
CA GLY A 839 13.31 -27.04 11.26
C GLY A 839 11.90 -27.56 10.92
N VAL A 840 10.89 -27.03 11.61
CA VAL A 840 9.47 -27.33 11.36
C VAL A 840 8.74 -26.08 10.89
N THR A 841 8.12 -26.14 9.71
CA THR A 841 7.45 -24.99 9.10
C THR A 841 6.29 -24.49 9.96
N TYR A 842 6.26 -23.21 10.32
CA TYR A 842 5.22 -22.63 11.17
C TYR A 842 3.81 -22.93 10.65
N GLY A 843 2.97 -23.53 11.50
CA GLY A 843 1.59 -23.90 11.16
C GLY A 843 1.43 -25.18 10.34
N SER A 844 2.54 -25.88 10.04
CA SER A 844 2.49 -27.21 9.43
C SER A 844 2.05 -28.28 10.43
N ARG A 845 1.69 -29.46 9.93
CA ARG A 845 1.38 -30.64 10.72
C ARG A 845 2.56 -31.03 11.61
N ALA A 846 3.79 -31.01 11.08
CA ALA A 846 5.00 -31.29 11.84
C ALA A 846 5.21 -30.26 12.98
N TRP A 847 4.89 -28.99 12.73
CA TRP A 847 4.94 -27.94 13.74
C TRP A 847 3.91 -28.17 14.86
N TYR A 848 2.66 -28.53 14.53
CA TYR A 848 1.66 -28.88 15.55
C TYR A 848 2.03 -30.14 16.34
N GLU A 849 2.64 -31.14 15.69
CA GLU A 849 3.11 -32.35 16.36
C GLU A 849 4.27 -32.07 17.30
N ALA A 850 5.28 -31.32 16.86
CA ALA A 850 6.41 -30.90 17.69
C ALA A 850 5.93 -30.07 18.89
N LEU A 851 5.04 -29.10 18.67
CA LEU A 851 4.46 -28.27 19.75
C LEU A 851 3.64 -29.07 20.75
N ALA A 852 2.88 -30.08 20.30
CA ALA A 852 2.03 -30.91 21.17
C ALA A 852 2.82 -31.99 21.94
N THR A 853 3.94 -32.46 21.40
CA THR A 853 4.67 -33.64 21.92
C THR A 853 6.00 -33.30 22.57
N SER A 854 6.58 -32.13 22.35
CA SER A 854 7.82 -31.72 23.04
C SER A 854 7.57 -31.48 24.52
N LYS A 855 8.43 -32.06 25.36
CA LYS A 855 8.43 -31.83 26.82
C LYS A 855 8.81 -30.40 27.16
N TYR A 856 9.77 -29.83 26.44
CA TYR A 856 10.24 -28.46 26.67
C TYR A 856 9.85 -27.55 25.49
N ILE A 857 9.39 -26.34 25.80
CA ILE A 857 9.11 -25.28 24.83
C ILE A 857 9.89 -24.04 25.30
N VAL A 858 10.78 -23.53 24.46
CA VAL A 858 11.58 -22.33 24.73
C VAL A 858 11.18 -21.24 23.75
N THR A 859 10.70 -20.11 24.26
CA THR A 859 10.28 -18.97 23.43
C THR A 859 10.68 -17.65 24.08
N ASN A 860 10.81 -16.60 23.27
CA ASN A 860 11.13 -15.24 23.72
C ASN A 860 9.98 -14.24 23.49
N THR A 861 8.87 -14.70 22.90
CA THR A 861 7.71 -13.86 22.63
C THR A 861 6.43 -14.63 22.95
N HIS A 862 5.29 -14.01 22.63
CA HIS A 862 3.99 -14.61 22.83
C HIS A 862 3.80 -15.86 21.96
N LEU A 863 3.40 -16.97 22.57
CA LEU A 863 2.85 -18.12 21.85
C LEU A 863 1.44 -17.81 21.30
N PRO A 864 0.94 -18.59 20.34
CA PRO A 864 -0.42 -18.40 19.85
C PRO A 864 -1.45 -18.49 20.98
N ASN A 865 -2.41 -17.56 21.03
CA ASN A 865 -3.40 -17.45 22.13
C ASN A 865 -4.32 -18.67 22.34
N TRP A 866 -4.34 -19.61 21.40
CA TRP A 866 -5.09 -20.87 21.49
C TRP A 866 -4.23 -22.03 22.03
N PHE A 867 -2.93 -21.82 22.19
CA PHE A 867 -2.03 -22.79 22.78
C PHE A 867 -2.49 -23.11 24.19
N GLN A 868 -2.45 -24.40 24.51
CA GLN A 868 -2.73 -24.88 25.86
C GLN A 868 -1.67 -25.92 26.20
N ARG A 869 -0.84 -25.61 27.19
CA ARG A 869 0.12 -26.55 27.76
C ARG A 869 -0.63 -27.76 28.34
N ARG A 870 -0.02 -28.94 28.31
CA ARG A 870 -0.50 -30.11 29.05
C ARG A 870 0.38 -30.41 30.26
N GLU A 871 -0.14 -31.23 31.17
CA GLU A 871 0.65 -31.77 32.27
C GLU A 871 1.93 -32.44 31.75
N GLY A 872 3.06 -32.18 32.42
CA GLY A 872 4.39 -32.64 32.01
C GLY A 872 5.11 -31.79 30.96
N GLN A 873 4.43 -30.89 30.23
CA GLN A 873 5.12 -29.92 29.37
C GLN A 873 5.65 -28.75 30.20
N ILE A 874 6.79 -28.20 29.82
CA ILE A 874 7.46 -27.07 30.45
C ILE A 874 7.65 -25.96 29.41
N VAL A 875 7.06 -24.80 29.66
CA VAL A 875 7.20 -23.61 28.80
C VAL A 875 8.13 -22.61 29.48
N VAL A 876 9.31 -22.39 28.89
CA VAL A 876 10.28 -21.39 29.29
C VAL A 876 10.04 -20.12 28.46
N GLN A 877 9.47 -19.11 29.10
CA GLN A 877 9.32 -17.79 28.52
C GLN A 877 10.57 -16.98 28.86
N THR A 878 11.45 -16.83 27.87
CA THR A 878 12.67 -16.03 28.01
C THR A 878 12.40 -14.53 27.95
N TRP A 879 11.28 -14.10 27.38
CA TRP A 879 11.05 -12.69 27.01
C TRP A 879 12.21 -12.14 26.16
N HIS A 880 12.25 -10.83 25.89
CA HIS A 880 13.17 -10.29 24.87
C HIS A 880 13.81 -8.94 25.26
N GLY A 881 13.88 -8.63 26.55
CA GLY A 881 14.59 -7.44 27.03
C GLY A 881 14.04 -6.88 28.34
N THR A 882 14.92 -6.20 29.07
CA THR A 882 14.56 -5.39 30.24
C THR A 882 13.63 -4.24 29.80
N PRO A 883 12.44 -4.08 30.40
CA PRO A 883 11.48 -3.07 29.96
C PRO A 883 11.84 -1.70 30.51
N LEU A 884 12.04 -0.72 29.63
CA LEU A 884 11.98 0.71 29.98
C LEU A 884 10.52 1.19 30.05
N LYS A 885 9.75 0.84 29.03
CA LYS A 885 8.37 1.26 28.80
C LYS A 885 7.42 0.36 29.58
N LYS A 886 6.30 0.89 30.06
CA LYS A 886 5.23 0.06 30.65
C LYS A 886 4.72 -0.96 29.62
N ILE A 887 4.57 -2.21 30.03
CA ILE A 887 4.14 -3.32 29.15
C ILE A 887 2.93 -4.06 29.72
N ALA A 888 2.22 -4.77 28.84
CA ALA A 888 1.07 -5.61 29.20
C ALA A 888 0.06 -4.89 30.11
N PHE A 889 -0.23 -5.44 31.30
CA PHE A 889 -1.29 -4.92 32.17
C PHE A 889 -0.93 -3.62 32.90
N ASP A 890 0.31 -3.16 32.83
CA ASP A 890 0.75 -1.92 33.47
C ASP A 890 0.54 -0.67 32.60
N VAL A 891 0.14 -0.84 31.34
CA VAL A 891 -0.15 0.26 30.42
C VAL A 891 -1.50 0.89 30.80
N PRO A 892 -1.54 2.17 31.26
CA PRO A 892 -2.77 2.78 31.80
C PRO A 892 -3.87 2.98 30.75
N ASP A 893 -3.51 3.47 29.56
CA ASP A 893 -4.39 3.71 28.42
C ASP A 893 -3.83 3.01 27.19
N LEU A 894 -4.18 1.74 27.00
CA LEU A 894 -3.63 0.90 25.94
C LEU A 894 -4.15 1.32 24.56
N LYS A 895 -3.60 2.39 23.97
CA LYS A 895 -3.88 2.89 22.61
C LYS A 895 -3.24 2.01 21.53
N THR A 896 -3.47 0.70 21.55
CA THR A 896 -2.94 -0.21 20.54
C THR A 896 -3.93 -0.45 19.40
N ALA A 897 -3.41 -0.85 18.24
CA ALA A 897 -4.22 -1.19 17.07
C ALA A 897 -5.07 -2.48 17.25
N ASP A 898 -4.95 -3.18 18.38
CA ASP A 898 -5.68 -4.41 18.70
C ASP A 898 -6.42 -4.29 20.05
N PRO A 899 -7.74 -4.03 20.05
CA PRO A 899 -8.51 -3.84 21.28
C PRO A 899 -8.61 -5.11 22.15
N ASP A 900 -8.23 -6.28 21.64
CA ASP A 900 -8.25 -7.54 22.38
C ASP A 900 -6.85 -7.99 22.86
N TYR A 901 -5.82 -7.15 22.71
CA TYR A 901 -4.42 -7.47 23.08
C TYR A 901 -4.27 -8.04 24.50
N LEU A 902 -4.79 -7.33 25.52
CA LEU A 902 -4.70 -7.77 26.92
C LEU A 902 -5.44 -9.09 27.19
N LYS A 903 -6.54 -9.35 26.47
CA LYS A 903 -7.28 -10.62 26.61
C LYS A 903 -6.47 -11.80 26.08
N LYS A 904 -5.72 -11.60 24.98
CA LYS A 904 -4.87 -12.65 24.40
C LYS A 904 -3.74 -13.01 25.35
N ILE A 905 -3.10 -12.00 25.93
CA ILE A 905 -2.04 -12.19 26.92
C ILE A 905 -2.59 -12.93 28.14
N ALA A 906 -3.76 -12.54 28.65
CA ALA A 906 -4.42 -13.21 29.78
C ALA A 906 -4.67 -14.71 29.54
N LEU A 907 -4.91 -15.13 28.30
CA LEU A 907 -5.09 -16.54 27.93
C LEU A 907 -3.76 -17.30 27.84
N GLU A 908 -2.68 -16.60 27.52
CA GLU A 908 -1.38 -17.20 27.26
C GLU A 908 -0.59 -17.42 28.55
N ILE A 909 -0.51 -16.42 29.43
CA ILE A 909 0.33 -16.42 30.65
C ILE A 909 0.16 -17.68 31.52
N PRO A 910 -1.06 -18.23 31.74
CA PRO A 910 -1.21 -19.45 32.53
C PRO A 910 -0.47 -20.67 31.97
N ASN A 911 -0.04 -20.62 30.70
CA ASN A 911 0.73 -21.68 30.08
C ASN A 911 2.22 -21.61 30.40
N TRP A 912 2.76 -20.49 30.88
CA TRP A 912 4.18 -20.35 31.17
C TRP A 912 4.57 -21.11 32.44
N SER A 913 5.58 -21.99 32.32
CA SER A 913 6.13 -22.73 33.46
C SER A 913 7.22 -21.94 34.19
N TYR A 914 8.02 -21.19 33.42
CA TYR A 914 9.07 -20.33 33.94
C TYR A 914 9.09 -19.02 33.16
N LEU A 915 9.31 -17.92 33.87
CA LEU A 915 9.62 -16.62 33.29
C LEU A 915 11.09 -16.29 33.59
N VAL A 916 11.92 -16.14 32.55
CA VAL A 916 13.34 -15.78 32.72
C VAL A 916 13.46 -14.29 33.01
N SER A 917 14.30 -13.96 33.97
CA SER A 917 14.63 -12.60 34.36
C SER A 917 16.13 -12.34 34.17
N PRO A 918 16.51 -11.25 33.50
CA PRO A 918 17.90 -10.86 33.35
C PRO A 918 18.50 -10.19 34.59
N ASN A 919 17.66 -9.65 35.50
CA ASN A 919 18.11 -8.87 36.65
C ASN A 919 17.02 -8.69 37.70
N GLU A 920 17.43 -8.24 38.90
CA GLU A 920 16.54 -7.99 40.04
C GLU A 920 15.36 -7.07 39.68
N PHE A 921 15.59 -6.02 38.87
CA PHE A 921 14.53 -5.13 38.41
C PHE A 921 13.45 -5.88 37.59
N CYS A 922 13.86 -6.72 36.65
CA CYS A 922 12.94 -7.56 35.88
C CYS A 922 12.25 -8.62 36.75
N THR A 923 12.95 -9.15 37.75
CA THR A 923 12.40 -10.12 38.71
C THR A 923 11.25 -9.47 39.49
N GLU A 924 11.34 -8.17 39.76
CA GLU A 924 10.27 -7.42 40.41
C GLU A 924 9.14 -7.01 39.45
N GLN A 925 9.48 -6.47 38.27
CA GLN A 925 8.52 -5.79 37.39
C GLN A 925 7.79 -6.73 36.42
N LEU A 926 8.49 -7.68 35.78
CA LEU A 926 7.87 -8.54 34.75
C LEU A 926 6.69 -9.36 35.29
N PRO A 927 6.76 -9.97 36.50
CA PRO A 927 5.62 -10.72 37.03
C PRO A 927 4.41 -9.84 37.32
N LYS A 928 4.62 -8.59 37.76
CA LYS A 928 3.55 -7.61 37.97
C LYS A 928 2.90 -7.21 36.65
N ALA A 929 3.72 -6.83 35.67
CA ALA A 929 3.27 -6.39 34.35
C ALA A 929 2.46 -7.47 33.62
N PHE A 930 2.85 -8.73 33.77
CA PHE A 930 2.13 -9.88 33.21
C PHE A 930 1.09 -10.49 34.15
N ARG A 931 0.98 -10.06 35.41
CA ARG A 931 0.17 -10.77 36.44
C ARG A 931 0.52 -12.27 36.49
N TYR A 932 1.80 -12.58 36.39
CA TYR A 932 2.32 -13.94 36.42
C TYR A 932 2.60 -14.36 37.86
N GLU A 933 2.02 -15.49 38.28
CA GLU A 933 2.13 -16.02 39.65
C GLU A 933 3.09 -17.22 39.76
N GLY A 934 3.72 -17.61 38.65
CA GLY A 934 4.63 -18.76 38.61
C GLY A 934 6.10 -18.43 38.92
N PRO A 935 7.00 -19.42 38.84
CA PRO A 935 8.41 -19.24 39.13
C PRO A 935 9.13 -18.30 38.15
N VAL A 936 9.85 -17.34 38.71
CA VAL A 936 10.74 -16.44 37.97
C VAL A 936 12.18 -16.90 38.15
N LEU A 937 12.90 -17.07 37.05
CA LEU A 937 14.29 -17.54 37.04
C LEU A 937 15.23 -16.38 36.74
N GLU A 938 15.84 -15.80 37.77
CA GLU A 938 16.85 -14.76 37.62
C GLU A 938 18.20 -15.39 37.25
N THR A 939 18.41 -15.59 35.95
CA THR A 939 19.60 -16.26 35.41
C THR A 939 20.53 -15.32 34.66
N GLY A 940 20.09 -14.11 34.34
CA GLY A 940 20.64 -13.36 33.19
C GLY A 940 19.94 -13.79 31.89
N TYR A 941 20.19 -13.10 30.79
CA TYR A 941 19.72 -13.53 29.47
C TYR A 941 20.77 -14.41 28.76
N PRO A 942 20.41 -15.63 28.34
CA PRO A 942 21.30 -16.48 27.54
C PRO A 942 21.91 -15.77 26.31
N ARG A 943 21.18 -14.86 25.65
CA ARG A 943 21.71 -14.11 24.49
C ARG A 943 22.89 -13.18 24.84
N ASN A 944 23.03 -12.79 26.10
CA ASN A 944 24.05 -11.86 26.57
C ASN A 944 25.37 -12.57 26.91
N ASP A 945 25.40 -13.91 26.92
CA ASP A 945 26.63 -14.69 27.18
C ASP A 945 27.75 -14.37 26.18
N VAL A 946 27.38 -13.97 24.94
CA VAL A 946 28.31 -13.55 23.88
C VAL A 946 29.20 -12.38 24.28
N PHE A 947 28.77 -11.52 25.22
CA PHE A 947 29.56 -10.38 25.70
C PHE A 947 30.71 -10.79 26.64
N TYR A 948 30.69 -12.02 27.15
CA TYR A 948 31.65 -12.53 28.14
C TYR A 948 32.48 -13.70 27.61
N GLN A 949 31.87 -14.57 26.79
CA GLN A 949 32.50 -15.81 26.33
C GLN A 949 32.93 -15.80 24.85
N GLY A 950 32.50 -14.81 24.06
CA GLY A 950 32.74 -14.77 22.63
C GLY A 950 34.12 -14.27 22.22
N ASP A 951 34.71 -14.88 21.18
CA ASP A 951 35.83 -14.28 20.44
C ASP A 951 35.30 -13.10 19.62
N THR A 952 35.26 -11.94 20.26
CA THR A 952 34.74 -10.70 19.67
C THR A 952 35.56 -10.26 18.47
N GLU A 953 36.87 -10.55 18.42
CA GLU A 953 37.73 -10.23 17.28
C GLU A 953 37.38 -11.09 16.07
N ALA A 954 37.22 -12.40 16.25
CA ALA A 954 36.78 -13.29 15.18
C ALA A 954 35.36 -12.96 14.71
N LEU A 955 34.44 -12.64 15.64
CA LEU A 955 33.09 -12.18 15.30
C LEU A 955 33.12 -10.89 14.49
N ARG A 956 33.93 -9.90 14.90
CA ARG A 956 34.13 -8.64 14.17
C ARG A 956 34.69 -8.88 12.79
N ALA A 957 35.73 -9.71 12.65
CA ALA A 957 36.31 -10.06 11.35
C ALA A 957 35.28 -10.71 10.40
N ARG A 958 34.43 -11.61 10.94
CA ARG A 958 33.33 -12.21 10.18
C ARG A 958 32.31 -11.18 9.73
N LEU A 959 31.87 -10.29 10.63
CA LEU A 959 30.88 -9.25 10.32
C LEU A 959 31.41 -8.21 9.33
N VAL A 960 32.67 -7.79 9.49
CA VAL A 960 33.36 -6.88 8.56
C VAL A 960 33.36 -7.46 7.15
N LYS A 961 33.71 -8.75 7.00
CA LYS A 961 33.68 -9.43 5.71
C LYS A 961 32.26 -9.58 5.16
N LEU A 962 31.30 -9.99 5.98
CA LEU A 962 29.92 -10.27 5.57
C LEU A 962 29.16 -9.01 5.15
N LEU A 963 29.35 -7.92 5.89
CA LEU A 963 28.65 -6.64 5.66
C LEU A 963 29.44 -5.68 4.75
N GLY A 964 30.64 -6.06 4.32
CA GLY A 964 31.51 -5.22 3.49
C GLY A 964 31.94 -3.94 4.21
N LEU A 965 32.21 -4.02 5.51
CA LEU A 965 32.62 -2.88 6.32
C LEU A 965 34.13 -2.62 6.13
N PRO A 966 34.58 -1.36 6.26
CA PRO A 966 36.01 -1.05 6.33
C PRO A 966 36.62 -1.60 7.63
N ALA A 967 37.71 -2.35 7.51
CA ALA A 967 38.33 -3.08 8.63
C ALA A 967 39.05 -2.16 9.65
N ASP A 968 39.47 -0.98 9.19
CA ASP A 968 40.25 0.02 9.92
C ASP A 968 39.39 1.04 10.69
N LYS A 969 38.08 1.08 10.45
CA LYS A 969 37.17 2.04 11.08
C LYS A 969 36.48 1.48 12.33
N LYS A 970 36.07 2.39 13.21
CA LYS A 970 35.24 2.10 14.38
C LYS A 970 33.77 1.93 13.99
N LEU A 971 33.06 1.03 14.65
CA LEU A 971 31.67 0.69 14.39
C LEU A 971 30.76 1.36 15.43
N VAL A 972 29.85 2.23 14.99
CA VAL A 972 28.82 2.81 15.87
C VAL A 972 27.47 2.25 15.48
N LEU A 973 26.78 1.60 16.41
CA LEU A 973 25.43 1.13 16.19
C LEU A 973 24.43 2.23 16.54
N TYR A 974 23.60 2.64 15.59
CA TYR A 974 22.47 3.50 15.80
C TYR A 974 21.17 2.68 15.75
N ALA A 975 20.48 2.59 16.89
CA ALA A 975 19.27 1.78 17.05
C ALA A 975 18.13 2.61 17.69
N PRO A 976 17.44 3.47 16.91
CA PRO A 976 16.32 4.26 17.40
C PRO A 976 15.05 3.41 17.55
N THR A 977 14.19 3.78 18.51
CA THR A 977 12.86 3.18 18.64
C THR A 977 11.86 3.80 17.66
N TRP A 978 10.84 3.04 17.27
CA TRP A 978 9.75 3.58 16.44
C TRP A 978 8.78 4.43 17.27
N ARG A 979 8.04 5.31 16.60
CA ARG A 979 7.05 6.22 17.21
C ARG A 979 5.62 5.75 16.92
N ASP A 980 4.81 5.55 17.96
CA ASP A 980 3.48 4.96 17.82
C ASP A 980 2.50 5.83 17.03
N ASN A 981 2.73 7.14 17.01
CA ASN A 981 1.97 8.15 16.28
C ASN A 981 2.40 8.30 14.80
N GLU A 982 3.50 7.68 14.36
CA GLU A 982 4.07 7.93 13.03
C GLU A 982 4.03 6.68 12.14
N PHE A 983 2.90 6.52 11.43
CA PHE A 983 2.64 5.35 10.60
C PHE A 983 1.90 5.62 9.30
N TYR A 984 2.13 4.73 8.33
CA TYR A 984 1.33 4.61 7.10
C TYR A 984 0.06 3.81 7.32
N GLY A 985 0.10 2.87 8.27
CA GLY A 985 -1.00 2.00 8.65
C GLY A 985 -0.55 1.01 9.72
N ARG A 986 -1.46 0.11 10.11
CA ARG A 986 -1.18 -0.93 11.10
C ARG A 986 0.06 -1.74 10.70
N GLY A 987 1.10 -1.73 11.54
CA GLY A 987 2.34 -2.48 11.31
C GLY A 987 3.29 -1.87 10.28
N ARG A 988 3.05 -0.63 9.83
CA ARG A 988 3.90 0.07 8.84
C ARG A 988 4.21 1.47 9.34
N TYR A 989 5.37 1.64 9.95
CA TYR A 989 5.81 2.85 10.64
C TYR A 989 6.90 3.58 9.88
N LYS A 990 7.05 4.87 10.17
CA LYS A 990 8.02 5.73 9.50
C LYS A 990 9.41 5.64 10.15
N PHE A 991 10.44 5.98 9.40
CA PHE A 991 11.78 6.25 9.94
C PHE A 991 11.88 7.76 10.18
N THR A 992 11.58 8.16 11.40
CA THR A 992 11.45 9.56 11.79
C THR A 992 12.54 9.85 12.81
N SER A 993 13.72 10.15 12.32
CA SER A 993 14.82 10.65 13.13
C SER A 993 15.34 11.94 12.51
N PRO A 994 15.45 13.04 13.28
CA PRO A 994 16.09 14.27 12.80
C PRO A 994 17.62 14.16 12.73
N PHE A 995 18.19 12.97 12.93
CA PHE A 995 19.62 12.74 12.85
C PHE A 995 20.15 13.02 11.42
N ASP A 996 21.03 14.00 11.29
CA ASP A 996 21.64 14.38 10.02
C ASP A 996 22.85 13.48 9.72
N PHE A 997 22.60 12.44 8.93
CA PHE A 997 23.63 11.48 8.52
C PHE A 997 24.73 12.10 7.67
N ASP A 998 24.46 13.15 6.90
CA ASP A 998 25.45 13.82 6.06
C ASP A 998 26.38 14.69 6.89
N ALA A 999 25.86 15.40 7.90
CA ALA A 999 26.67 16.11 8.88
C ALA A 999 27.56 15.14 9.65
N ALA A 1000 27.02 14.00 10.09
CA ALA A 1000 27.79 12.96 10.75
C ALA A 1000 28.88 12.38 9.82
N LYS A 1001 28.56 12.09 8.56
CA LYS A 1001 29.51 11.62 7.54
C LYS A 1001 30.67 12.60 7.34
N ARG A 1002 30.37 13.89 7.18
CA ARG A 1002 31.40 14.95 7.02
C ARG A 1002 32.34 15.04 8.23
N ALA A 1003 31.82 14.78 9.43
CA ALA A 1003 32.57 14.97 10.66
C ALA A 1003 33.30 13.72 11.18
N LEU A 1004 32.81 12.52 10.86
CA LEU A 1004 33.24 11.25 11.44
C LEU A 1004 33.65 10.21 10.39
N GLY A 1005 33.40 10.47 9.10
CA GLY A 1005 33.50 9.47 8.04
C GLY A 1005 34.90 8.90 7.82
N ASP A 1006 35.96 9.57 8.26
CA ASP A 1006 37.34 9.06 8.16
C ASP A 1006 37.65 7.99 9.22
N GLU A 1007 37.03 8.06 10.40
CA GLU A 1007 37.34 7.20 11.55
C GLU A 1007 36.22 6.19 11.86
N TYR A 1008 34.98 6.52 11.55
CA TYR A 1008 33.79 5.76 11.94
C TYR A 1008 32.98 5.29 10.73
N VAL A 1009 32.24 4.22 10.95
CA VAL A 1009 31.06 3.84 10.16
C VAL A 1009 29.86 3.65 11.08
N MET A 1010 28.68 3.98 10.56
CA MET A 1010 27.43 3.89 11.30
C MET A 1010 26.59 2.71 10.81
N LEU A 1011 26.32 1.78 11.71
CA LEU A 1011 25.40 0.67 11.48
C LEU A 1011 24.02 1.10 11.97
N VAL A 1012 23.01 1.13 11.10
CA VAL A 1012 21.65 1.54 11.49
C VAL A 1012 20.74 0.32 11.59
N ARG A 1013 20.18 0.10 12.78
CA ARG A 1013 19.22 -0.97 13.07
C ARG A 1013 17.83 -0.39 13.28
N ARG A 1014 17.00 -0.45 12.26
CA ARG A 1014 15.58 -0.06 12.34
C ARG A 1014 14.79 -1.09 13.15
N HIS A 1015 13.71 -0.62 13.77
CA HIS A 1015 12.71 -1.53 14.31
C HIS A 1015 11.98 -2.28 13.16
N PRO A 1016 11.63 -3.58 13.28
CA PRO A 1016 11.00 -4.36 12.19
C PRO A 1016 9.68 -3.82 11.65
N ASN A 1017 9.04 -2.91 12.39
CA ASN A 1017 7.80 -2.26 11.96
C ASN A 1017 8.03 -1.00 11.11
N ILE A 1018 9.27 -0.48 11.06
CA ILE A 1018 9.64 0.67 10.25
C ILE A 1018 9.85 0.19 8.81
N VAL A 1019 9.11 0.78 7.87
CA VAL A 1019 9.19 0.42 6.45
C VAL A 1019 10.00 1.40 5.62
N ASP A 1020 10.32 2.57 6.15
CA ASP A 1020 11.10 3.59 5.44
C ASP A 1020 12.57 3.20 5.31
N PRO A 1021 13.25 3.59 4.20
CA PRO A 1021 14.67 3.35 4.04
C PRO A 1021 15.49 4.12 5.08
N VAL A 1022 16.69 3.63 5.35
CA VAL A 1022 17.68 4.36 6.14
C VAL A 1022 18.33 5.43 5.23
N PRO A 1023 18.28 6.72 5.58
CA PRO A 1023 18.94 7.77 4.80
C PRO A 1023 20.47 7.54 4.71
N GLY A 1024 21.05 7.77 3.52
CA GLY A 1024 22.49 7.64 3.27
C GLY A 1024 23.03 6.20 3.24
N ALA A 1025 22.17 5.18 3.40
CA ALA A 1025 22.60 3.78 3.44
C ALA A 1025 23.20 3.33 2.09
N GLY A 1026 24.39 2.73 2.15
CA GLY A 1026 25.12 2.26 0.97
C GLY A 1026 26.04 3.31 0.32
N GLU A 1027 26.24 4.47 0.95
CA GLU A 1027 27.12 5.55 0.48
C GLU A 1027 28.48 5.60 1.22
N GLY A 1028 28.91 4.47 1.80
CA GLY A 1028 30.24 4.31 2.39
C GLY A 1028 30.41 4.85 3.83
N PHE A 1029 29.36 5.40 4.44
CA PHE A 1029 29.36 5.78 5.87
C PHE A 1029 28.24 5.10 6.67
N VAL A 1030 27.04 4.98 6.08
CA VAL A 1030 25.87 4.37 6.71
C VAL A 1030 25.59 2.99 6.11
N TRP A 1031 25.41 1.98 6.96
CA TRP A 1031 24.99 0.63 6.58
C TRP A 1031 23.66 0.29 7.26
N ASP A 1032 22.64 -0.06 6.47
CA ASP A 1032 21.40 -0.60 7.00
C ASP A 1032 21.62 -2.07 7.39
N VAL A 1033 21.66 -2.33 8.70
CA VAL A 1033 21.82 -3.67 9.27
C VAL A 1033 20.52 -4.23 9.83
N SER A 1034 19.36 -3.66 9.45
CA SER A 1034 18.04 -4.04 9.98
C SER A 1034 17.63 -5.49 9.71
N MET A 1035 18.17 -6.10 8.64
CA MET A 1035 17.89 -7.49 8.27
C MET A 1035 18.88 -8.49 8.89
N TYR A 1036 19.89 -8.04 9.64
CA TYR A 1036 20.82 -8.95 10.31
C TYR A 1036 20.07 -9.81 11.36
N PRO A 1037 20.28 -11.13 11.45
CA PRO A 1037 19.46 -11.97 12.33
C PRO A 1037 19.61 -11.66 13.83
N ASP A 1038 20.84 -11.49 14.30
CA ASP A 1038 21.14 -11.45 15.72
C ASP A 1038 21.69 -10.09 16.16
N VAL A 1039 20.91 -9.37 16.98
CA VAL A 1039 21.31 -8.06 17.49
C VAL A 1039 22.44 -8.15 18.52
N ALA A 1040 22.56 -9.26 19.26
CA ALA A 1040 23.58 -9.41 20.29
C ALA A 1040 24.99 -9.41 19.67
N GLU A 1041 25.13 -10.01 18.49
CA GLU A 1041 26.38 -10.00 17.73
C GLU A 1041 26.76 -8.59 17.24
N LEU A 1042 25.78 -7.81 16.77
CA LEU A 1042 26.00 -6.40 16.38
C LEU A 1042 26.42 -5.55 17.59
N LEU A 1043 25.77 -5.74 18.74
CA LEU A 1043 26.12 -5.07 19.99
C LEU A 1043 27.55 -5.44 20.43
N ALA A 1044 27.92 -6.72 20.34
CA ALA A 1044 29.21 -7.22 20.79
C ALA A 1044 30.39 -6.62 20.00
N VAL A 1045 30.21 -6.28 18.72
CA VAL A 1045 31.28 -5.71 17.87
C VAL A 1045 31.27 -4.18 17.79
N SER A 1046 30.25 -3.52 18.32
CA SER A 1046 30.09 -2.07 18.21
C SER A 1046 30.90 -1.33 19.28
N ASP A 1047 31.66 -0.32 18.87
CA ASP A 1047 32.50 0.51 19.74
C ASP A 1047 31.68 1.48 20.60
N ALA A 1048 30.50 1.89 20.11
CA ALA A 1048 29.52 2.68 20.84
C ALA A 1048 28.09 2.39 20.36
N LEU A 1049 27.10 2.65 21.22
CA LEU A 1049 25.68 2.59 20.90
C LEU A 1049 25.07 3.99 20.96
N ILE A 1050 24.42 4.41 19.87
CA ILE A 1050 23.48 5.53 19.86
C ILE A 1050 22.07 4.94 19.90
N THR A 1051 21.28 5.32 20.89
CA THR A 1051 19.88 4.88 21.00
C THR A 1051 19.03 5.96 21.66
N ASP A 1052 17.76 5.68 21.89
CA ASP A 1052 16.83 6.57 22.59
C ASP A 1052 16.17 5.84 23.77
N TYR A 1053 14.98 5.27 23.56
CA TYR A 1053 14.16 4.60 24.56
C TYR A 1053 14.15 3.09 24.33
N SER A 1054 15.26 2.53 23.83
CA SER A 1054 15.37 1.11 23.47
C SER A 1054 15.75 0.26 24.66
N SER A 1055 15.24 -0.98 24.73
CA SER A 1055 15.71 -1.96 25.70
C SER A 1055 17.15 -2.43 25.45
N LEU A 1056 17.69 -2.19 24.24
CA LEU A 1056 19.06 -2.59 23.88
C LEU A 1056 20.13 -1.93 24.77
N MET A 1057 19.83 -0.80 25.40
CA MET A 1057 20.76 -0.15 26.34
C MET A 1057 21.11 -1.06 27.53
N PHE A 1058 20.16 -1.89 27.98
CA PHE A 1058 20.39 -2.81 29.10
C PHE A 1058 21.29 -3.98 28.70
N ASP A 1059 21.14 -4.49 27.46
CA ASP A 1059 22.00 -5.55 26.93
C ASP A 1059 23.41 -5.00 26.66
N PHE A 1060 23.51 -3.84 25.98
CA PHE A 1060 24.78 -3.21 25.64
C PHE A 1060 25.59 -2.79 26.86
N ALA A 1061 24.94 -2.48 27.99
CA ALA A 1061 25.60 -2.13 29.23
C ALA A 1061 26.62 -3.19 29.70
N ASN A 1062 26.40 -4.47 29.37
CA ASN A 1062 27.31 -5.58 29.67
C ASN A 1062 28.70 -5.41 29.02
N THR A 1063 28.77 -4.79 27.84
CA THR A 1063 30.03 -4.57 27.10
C THR A 1063 30.98 -3.60 27.80
N GLY A 1064 30.47 -2.74 28.70
CA GLY A 1064 31.24 -1.65 29.31
C GLY A 1064 31.59 -0.50 28.36
N ARG A 1065 31.01 -0.44 27.16
CA ARG A 1065 31.33 0.57 26.14
C ARG A 1065 30.37 1.78 26.20
N PRO A 1066 30.79 2.96 25.70
CA PRO A 1066 29.99 4.18 25.78
C PRO A 1066 28.62 4.08 25.08
N MET A 1067 27.60 4.68 25.70
CA MET A 1067 26.25 4.83 25.14
C MET A 1067 25.89 6.30 25.03
N LEU A 1068 25.26 6.70 23.93
CA LEU A 1068 24.76 8.05 23.67
C LEU A 1068 23.24 8.00 23.47
N PHE A 1069 22.49 8.83 24.20
CA PHE A 1069 21.04 8.83 24.16
C PHE A 1069 20.51 9.99 23.32
N TYR A 1070 20.29 9.76 22.03
CA TYR A 1070 19.73 10.74 21.10
C TYR A 1070 18.20 10.85 21.28
N ALA A 1071 17.79 11.55 22.32
CA ALA A 1071 16.41 11.68 22.79
C ALA A 1071 15.84 13.07 22.42
N TYR A 1072 15.76 13.34 21.11
CA TYR A 1072 15.31 14.63 20.56
C TYR A 1072 13.86 15.00 20.95
N ASP A 1073 13.03 13.99 21.26
CA ASP A 1073 11.60 14.11 21.57
C ASP A 1073 11.21 13.56 22.95
N LEU A 1074 12.15 13.57 23.91
CA LEU A 1074 11.98 12.94 25.23
C LEU A 1074 10.69 13.34 25.94
N ASP A 1075 10.37 14.63 25.94
CA ASP A 1075 9.22 15.17 26.65
C ASP A 1075 7.91 14.60 26.09
N ASP A 1076 7.75 14.57 24.76
CA ASP A 1076 6.57 13.99 24.11
C ASP A 1076 6.51 12.46 24.31
N TYR A 1077 7.65 11.77 24.20
CA TYR A 1077 7.70 10.31 24.33
C TYR A 1077 7.33 9.83 25.74
N ARG A 1078 7.88 10.48 26.77
CA ARG A 1078 7.62 10.16 28.18
C ARG A 1078 6.17 10.46 28.53
N ASP A 1079 5.68 11.65 28.19
CA ASP A 1079 4.46 12.20 28.76
C ASP A 1079 3.20 11.83 27.95
N ASN A 1080 3.32 11.62 26.64
CA ASN A 1080 2.16 11.45 25.75
C ASN A 1080 2.05 10.08 25.07
N LEU A 1081 3.14 9.30 24.99
CA LEU A 1081 3.18 8.05 24.20
C LEU A 1081 3.01 6.77 25.03
N ARG A 1082 3.96 6.43 25.93
CA ARG A 1082 3.93 5.12 26.64
C ARG A 1082 4.23 5.16 28.14
N GLY A 1083 4.92 6.18 28.64
CA GLY A 1083 5.40 6.23 30.02
C GLY A 1083 6.50 5.21 30.34
N PHE A 1084 7.31 5.50 31.37
CA PHE A 1084 8.46 4.68 31.79
C PHE A 1084 8.27 4.07 33.19
N TYR A 1085 9.01 2.98 33.47
CA TYR A 1085 9.04 2.35 34.79
C TYR A 1085 9.92 3.09 35.81
N PHE A 1086 10.87 3.89 35.34
CA PHE A 1086 11.76 4.69 36.18
C PHE A 1086 12.08 6.01 35.49
N ASP A 1087 12.68 6.94 36.24
CA ASP A 1087 13.12 8.23 35.72
C ASP A 1087 14.30 8.04 34.77
N PHE A 1088 14.04 8.22 33.47
CA PHE A 1088 15.02 8.05 32.41
C PHE A 1088 16.19 9.05 32.55
N GLU A 1089 15.91 10.31 32.90
CA GLU A 1089 16.92 11.37 32.87
C GLU A 1089 18.02 11.16 33.91
N SER A 1090 17.63 10.73 35.11
CA SER A 1090 18.56 10.44 36.21
C SER A 1090 19.19 9.06 36.12
N THR A 1091 18.61 8.10 35.39
CA THR A 1091 19.06 6.70 35.42
C THR A 1091 20.02 6.31 34.28
N VAL A 1092 19.89 6.89 33.08
CA VAL A 1092 20.67 6.39 31.92
C VAL A 1092 22.20 6.51 32.09
N PRO A 1093 22.98 5.56 31.55
CA PRO A 1093 24.44 5.44 31.76
C PRO A 1093 25.30 6.35 30.87
N GLY A 1094 24.71 7.32 30.17
CA GLY A 1094 25.38 8.16 29.18
C GLY A 1094 24.69 9.51 29.00
N PRO A 1095 25.21 10.40 28.13
CA PRO A 1095 24.65 11.73 27.96
C PRO A 1095 23.34 11.65 27.17
N ILE A 1096 22.41 12.54 27.53
CA ILE A 1096 21.15 12.75 26.81
C ILE A 1096 21.35 13.92 25.85
N LEU A 1097 21.18 13.65 24.57
CA LEU A 1097 21.52 14.53 23.47
C LEU A 1097 20.26 14.79 22.64
N ARG A 1098 20.05 16.05 22.23
CA ARG A 1098 18.85 16.45 21.47
C ARG A 1098 19.15 16.83 20.02
N THR A 1099 20.42 17.06 19.67
CA THR A 1099 20.85 17.51 18.34
C THR A 1099 21.90 16.58 17.72
N THR A 1100 21.99 16.60 16.39
CA THR A 1100 22.98 15.81 15.66
C THR A 1100 24.39 16.30 16.01
N GLU A 1101 24.55 17.61 16.13
CA GLU A 1101 25.80 18.30 16.46
C GLU A 1101 26.36 17.83 17.80
N ASP A 1102 25.53 17.77 18.84
CA ASP A 1102 25.95 17.29 20.17
C ASP A 1102 26.35 15.81 20.13
N THR A 1103 25.64 15.01 19.33
CA THR A 1103 25.94 13.59 19.16
C THR A 1103 27.26 13.37 18.43
N VAL A 1104 27.51 14.14 17.37
CA VAL A 1104 28.78 14.13 16.65
C VAL A 1104 29.93 14.62 17.55
N ALA A 1105 29.71 15.66 18.36
CA ALA A 1105 30.71 16.15 19.30
C ALA A 1105 31.08 15.10 20.35
N ALA A 1106 30.08 14.40 20.91
CA ALA A 1106 30.31 13.32 21.87
C ALA A 1106 31.07 12.14 21.24
N LEU A 1107 30.82 11.81 19.97
CA LEU A 1107 31.53 10.74 19.26
C LEU A 1107 33.00 11.05 18.99
N LYS A 1108 33.37 12.33 18.79
CA LYS A 1108 34.76 12.74 18.57
C LYS A 1108 35.66 12.51 19.78
N ASP A 1109 35.10 12.47 20.98
CA ASP A 1109 35.83 12.22 22.22
C ASP A 1109 35.09 11.24 23.15
N LEU A 1110 34.86 10.02 22.62
CA LEU A 1110 34.28 8.92 23.38
C LEU A 1110 35.01 8.61 24.71
N PRO A 1111 36.36 8.66 24.80
CA PRO A 1111 37.07 8.48 26.07
C PRO A 1111 36.64 9.48 27.14
N ALA A 1112 36.52 10.77 26.80
CA ALA A 1112 36.04 11.78 27.76
C ALA A 1112 34.59 11.53 28.19
N VAL A 1113 33.72 11.10 27.26
CA VAL A 1113 32.33 10.71 27.60
C VAL A 1113 32.30 9.53 28.57
N ALA A 1114 33.15 8.52 28.35
CA ALA A 1114 33.25 7.35 29.22
C ALA A 1114 33.71 7.75 30.64
N GLU A 1115 34.73 8.59 30.74
CA GLU A 1115 35.24 9.11 32.01
C GLU A 1115 34.16 9.90 32.77
N ALA A 1116 33.49 10.83 32.09
CA ALA A 1116 32.45 11.67 32.67
C ALA A 1116 31.21 10.90 33.18
N HIS A 1117 31.00 9.67 32.71
CA HIS A 1117 29.84 8.85 33.07
C HIS A 1117 30.17 7.53 33.75
N THR A 1118 31.42 7.32 34.16
CA THR A 1118 31.87 6.06 34.78
C THR A 1118 31.04 5.67 36.00
N GLU A 1119 30.72 6.62 36.90
CA GLU A 1119 29.91 6.34 38.10
C GLU A 1119 28.47 5.92 37.75
N ARG A 1120 27.80 6.69 36.89
CA ARG A 1120 26.43 6.41 36.43
C ARG A 1120 26.34 5.08 35.69
N TYR A 1121 27.32 4.80 34.83
CA TYR A 1121 27.42 3.52 34.13
C TYR A 1121 27.58 2.35 35.10
N GLY A 1122 28.43 2.52 36.12
CA GLY A 1122 28.62 1.51 37.17
C GLY A 1122 27.35 1.25 37.99
N GLU A 1123 26.60 2.29 38.32
CA GLU A 1123 25.29 2.14 38.99
C GLU A 1123 24.27 1.44 38.10
N PHE A 1124 24.18 1.83 36.83
CA PHE A 1124 23.30 1.21 35.86
C PHE A 1124 23.58 -0.29 35.70
N ARG A 1125 24.87 -0.69 35.59
CA ARG A 1125 25.27 -2.10 35.56
C ARG A 1125 24.85 -2.85 36.81
N ARG A 1126 25.08 -2.28 38.00
CA ARG A 1126 24.68 -2.91 39.28
C ARG A 1126 23.19 -3.16 39.33
N ARG A 1127 22.38 -2.24 38.79
CA ARG A 1127 20.92 -2.32 38.85
C ARG A 1127 20.29 -3.21 37.77
N PHE A 1128 20.88 -3.26 36.57
CA PHE A 1128 20.22 -3.85 35.39
C PHE A 1128 21.01 -4.95 34.68
N CYS A 1129 22.24 -5.28 35.09
CA CYS A 1129 23.06 -6.29 34.42
C CYS A 1129 23.42 -7.49 35.30
N GLY A 1130 23.17 -7.50 36.61
CA GLY A 1130 23.38 -8.72 37.42
C GLY A 1130 22.22 -9.71 37.21
N PRO A 1131 22.44 -11.02 37.08
CA PRO A 1131 23.67 -11.78 37.34
C PRO A 1131 24.48 -12.16 36.08
N GLU A 1132 24.53 -11.32 35.03
CA GLU A 1132 25.26 -11.61 33.79
C GLU A 1132 26.77 -11.79 34.02
N ASP A 1133 27.30 -12.94 33.63
CA ASP A 1133 28.72 -13.33 33.79
C ASP A 1133 29.18 -14.30 32.69
N GLY A 1134 28.39 -14.45 31.63
CA GLY A 1134 28.62 -15.41 30.56
C GLY A 1134 27.99 -16.78 30.76
N HIS A 1135 27.41 -17.08 31.94
CA HIS A 1135 26.85 -18.40 32.24
C HIS A 1135 25.32 -18.39 32.40
N ALA A 1136 24.62 -17.45 31.74
CA ALA A 1136 23.17 -17.36 31.84
C ALA A 1136 22.46 -18.56 31.21
N ALA A 1137 22.93 -19.03 30.04
CA ALA A 1137 22.43 -20.24 29.41
C ALA A 1137 22.64 -21.47 30.30
N ASP A 1138 23.82 -21.61 30.91
CA ASP A 1138 24.16 -22.70 31.83
C ASP A 1138 23.21 -22.72 33.03
N ARG A 1139 23.04 -21.58 33.72
CA ARG A 1139 22.14 -21.47 34.87
C ARG A 1139 20.70 -21.80 34.50
N LEU A 1140 20.22 -21.33 33.35
CA LEU A 1140 18.86 -21.61 32.89
C LEU A 1140 18.69 -23.10 32.59
N ILE A 1141 19.67 -23.71 31.92
CA ILE A 1141 19.66 -25.13 31.59
C ILE A 1141 19.61 -25.97 32.86
N ASP A 1142 20.49 -25.70 33.82
CA ASP A 1142 20.56 -26.45 35.09
C ASP A 1142 19.25 -26.36 35.89
N ARG A 1143 18.54 -25.23 35.83
CA ARG A 1143 17.27 -25.03 36.55
C ARG A 1143 16.06 -25.69 35.89
N VAL A 1144 16.06 -25.81 34.58
CA VAL A 1144 14.88 -26.24 33.81
C VAL A 1144 15.02 -27.68 33.30
N PHE A 1145 16.20 -28.01 32.79
CA PHE A 1145 16.50 -29.28 32.14
C PHE A 1145 17.30 -30.22 33.04
N GLY A 1146 17.72 -29.75 34.21
CA GLY A 1146 18.54 -30.50 35.17
C GLY A 1146 18.04 -31.92 35.41
N GLU A 1147 18.97 -32.85 35.19
CA GLU A 1147 18.97 -34.26 35.61
C GLU A 1147 19.00 -34.41 37.14
#